data_AF-A0A2E4IBE1-F1
#
_entry.id   AF-A0A2E4IBE1-F1
#
_cell.length_a   1.000
_cell.length_b   1.000
_cell.length_c   1.000
_cell.angle_alpha   90.00
_cell.angle_beta   90.00
_cell.angle_gamma   90.00
#
_symmetry.space_group_name_H-M   'P 1'
#
loop_
_entity.id
_entity.type
_entity.pdbx_description
1 polymer ?
#
loop_
_entity_poly.entity_id
_entity_poly.type
_entity_poly.pdbx_seq_one_letter_code
_entity_poly.pdbx_strand_id
1 'polypeptide(L)'
;MVRYIIFVSLLTLFQLTGFSNSISKSETKTPPFAMCDCTVSQGGIIYDFPFFSTSESASEFYAYGAPIGASSNTGLETSNGMIMLLHEDLLTNETSLVIVLDAPSDGSGGDVEITFNCLPLTAFVDVADDPGEFTGNAPNIVGDFFWASCCTDGGVIGGIGCGNTFTINPDIGSGIDEFTLVSGTPEFPEYINLAEIDCPITINCGGPVCCEESFEFDANIENATCSQGLDGSIDLTTTCSEDPIFEWSNGNTTEDLINVFPGEYTVTVTDAGGCVLIESYTISYNEVTLEVDGETNNIDCFDDMNGSITNAVGNSMNIPFSYEWSNGEVTQDIVDLDAGIYTLTVTDNFGCTGTQEFLISEPNELEGIIINIIQPVSPSTNGSSEVIVLGGTPSYTYSWDNGETTPTANELAPGIHNVTVVDSRGCELILTVEIYEPLSAIFNVTENFCFSECEGSIEIQAIGGLAPYTYTWIHGEITSTIVDLCADIYTCIITDDYGSFYQVEINVESYPEIFLDTDFSNTICYLSNDGYIDLNVSGGLFPYTFNWSNGAMTEDITQLSNGLYQVTITDSNNCAIEETFFIEEAPVFTFDTIITPADCSLNNGSIFLVNFEGENPYLYSWSSGETTDSITNKSTGNYSVTITDNIGCIQVYELVIPNTQSATLNSTVENVTCENGSDGSIDINIINGNPPYIYTWNTGESANFIDNLPSGFYAVTVTDDINCIYTASFNLVVTSLIDADTTIIDESCIGVQDGAIEYNILNGFSPFQYTWSNGESESSIDNLSPGSYLLDVVDSLGCIYQNEFNILPGNTIILLDSVTHNICSGENNGSIEVVVSGQGPYTFLWDNNSTDSLINNLTSGLYSLTVTDIDGCFKIKEFQIDDPDPITNNIEII
;
A
#
# COMPACT_ATOMS: atom_id res chain seq x y z
N MET A 1 34.01 -12.84 20.22
CA MET A 1 34.22 -14.29 20.47
C MET A 1 33.60 -15.05 19.29
N VAL A 2 34.30 -15.99 18.66
CA VAL A 2 33.99 -16.47 17.30
C VAL A 2 33.08 -17.72 17.28
N ARG A 3 32.08 -17.75 16.36
CA ARG A 3 31.63 -18.87 15.50
C ARG A 3 30.13 -18.75 15.13
N TYR A 4 29.61 -19.18 13.98
CA TYR A 4 30.10 -19.47 12.61
C TYR A 4 28.87 -20.09 11.90
N ILE A 5 28.51 -19.62 10.70
CA ILE A 5 27.54 -20.31 9.82
C ILE A 5 28.26 -21.49 9.14
N ILE A 6 27.60 -22.65 8.98
CA ILE A 6 28.07 -23.72 8.09
C ILE A 6 26.91 -24.22 7.22
N PHE A 7 27.06 -24.04 5.91
CA PHE A 7 26.31 -24.75 4.86
C PHE A 7 26.84 -26.18 4.70
N VAL A 8 25.95 -27.15 4.45
CA VAL A 8 26.29 -28.42 3.77
C VAL A 8 25.13 -28.82 2.86
N SER A 9 25.39 -28.91 1.56
CA SER A 9 24.46 -29.43 0.54
C SER A 9 24.41 -30.96 0.57
N LEU A 10 23.30 -31.57 0.17
CA LEU A 10 23.31 -32.84 -0.59
C LEU A 10 22.01 -33.08 -1.38
N LEU A 11 22.12 -33.64 -2.58
CA LEU A 11 21.03 -34.13 -3.43
C LEU A 11 20.27 -35.31 -2.76
N THR A 12 18.96 -35.47 -3.02
CA THR A 12 18.41 -36.57 -3.89
C THR A 12 16.86 -36.70 -3.87
N LEU A 13 16.31 -37.01 -5.06
CA LEU A 13 15.09 -37.78 -5.40
C LEU A 13 13.70 -37.50 -4.76
N PHE A 14 12.73 -37.21 -5.64
CA PHE A 14 11.42 -37.90 -5.83
C PHE A 14 10.72 -38.58 -4.61
N GLN A 15 9.57 -38.03 -4.17
CA GLN A 15 8.23 -38.50 -4.59
C GLN A 15 7.04 -37.79 -3.88
N LEU A 16 6.02 -37.47 -4.69
CA LEU A 16 4.56 -37.57 -4.44
C LEU A 16 4.03 -37.67 -2.99
N THR A 17 3.24 -36.67 -2.56
CA THR A 17 1.76 -36.73 -2.35
C THR A 17 1.30 -35.61 -1.40
N GLY A 18 0.13 -35.00 -1.65
CA GLY A 18 -0.46 -34.02 -0.72
C GLY A 18 -1.49 -33.07 -1.33
N PHE A 19 -2.73 -33.53 -1.51
CA PHE A 19 -3.86 -32.67 -1.92
C PHE A 19 -4.10 -31.50 -0.94
N SER A 20 -4.39 -30.32 -1.49
CA SER A 20 -5.54 -29.54 -1.00
C SER A 20 -6.13 -28.65 -2.11
N ASN A 21 -7.44 -28.75 -2.31
CA ASN A 21 -8.18 -27.90 -3.24
C ASN A 21 -8.36 -26.50 -2.65
N SER A 22 -8.23 -25.46 -3.47
CA SER A 22 -9.03 -24.25 -3.29
C SER A 22 -9.59 -23.81 -4.65
N ILE A 23 -10.91 -23.61 -4.70
CA ILE A 23 -11.63 -23.20 -5.90
C ILE A 23 -11.81 -21.69 -5.84
N SER A 24 -11.44 -20.98 -6.89
CA SER A 24 -12.06 -19.70 -7.23
C SER A 24 -12.48 -19.72 -8.70
N LYS A 25 -13.69 -19.22 -8.96
CA LYS A 25 -14.30 -19.16 -10.29
C LYS A 25 -14.23 -17.71 -10.75
N SER A 26 -13.74 -17.48 -11.97
CA SER A 26 -14.04 -16.28 -12.76
C SER A 26 -14.14 -16.69 -14.23
N GLU A 27 -14.96 -15.98 -14.99
CA GLU A 27 -15.48 -16.45 -16.28
C GLU A 27 -14.63 -16.00 -17.46
N THR A 28 -14.32 -16.92 -18.37
CA THR A 28 -14.12 -16.62 -19.80
C THR A 28 -15.31 -17.18 -20.58
N LYS A 29 -15.78 -16.43 -21.58
CA LYS A 29 -17.01 -16.75 -22.30
C LYS A 29 -16.86 -16.46 -23.80
N THR A 30 -16.52 -17.51 -24.54
CA THR A 30 -16.59 -17.59 -26.01
C THR A 30 -17.32 -18.90 -26.39
N PRO A 31 -17.95 -18.96 -27.57
CA PRO A 31 -19.04 -19.92 -27.86
C PRO A 31 -18.55 -21.36 -28.14
N PRO A 32 -19.46 -22.37 -28.13
CA PRO A 32 -19.08 -23.77 -28.10
C PRO A 32 -18.71 -24.32 -29.47
N PHE A 33 -17.61 -25.08 -29.52
CA PHE A 33 -17.47 -26.14 -30.52
C PHE A 33 -18.38 -27.30 -30.11
N ALA A 34 -19.21 -27.78 -31.04
CA ALA A 34 -20.09 -28.91 -30.78
C ALA A 34 -19.26 -30.19 -30.65
N MET A 35 -19.42 -30.91 -29.53
CA MET A 35 -18.86 -32.25 -29.36
C MET A 35 -19.72 -33.23 -30.17
N CYS A 36 -19.09 -34.06 -31.00
CA CYS A 36 -19.77 -35.10 -31.77
C CYS A 36 -19.64 -36.45 -31.06
N ASP A 37 -20.76 -36.96 -30.52
CA ASP A 37 -20.86 -38.32 -29.98
C ASP A 37 -21.39 -39.27 -31.06
N CYS A 38 -20.71 -40.40 -31.28
CA CYS A 38 -21.16 -41.49 -32.16
C CYS A 38 -21.59 -42.71 -31.33
N THR A 39 -22.75 -43.27 -31.66
CA THR A 39 -23.30 -44.48 -31.02
C THR A 39 -23.62 -45.53 -32.08
N VAL A 40 -23.13 -46.76 -31.88
CA VAL A 40 -23.39 -47.90 -32.77
C VAL A 40 -24.25 -48.92 -32.05
N SER A 41 -25.28 -49.44 -32.74
CA SER A 41 -26.19 -50.46 -32.24
C SER A 41 -26.26 -51.64 -33.20
N GLN A 42 -26.10 -52.85 -32.66
CA GLN A 42 -26.28 -54.10 -33.40
C GLN A 42 -27.13 -55.06 -32.56
N GLY A 43 -28.24 -55.54 -33.12
CA GLY A 43 -29.17 -56.45 -32.42
C GLY A 43 -29.76 -55.90 -31.12
N GLY A 44 -29.74 -54.58 -30.90
CA GLY A 44 -30.26 -53.91 -29.70
C GLY A 44 -29.27 -53.75 -28.53
N ILE A 45 -27.97 -54.02 -28.74
CA ILE A 45 -26.90 -53.67 -27.79
C ILE A 45 -26.21 -52.39 -28.28
N ILE A 46 -26.09 -51.40 -27.39
CA ILE A 46 -25.48 -50.09 -27.68
C ILE A 46 -24.01 -50.07 -27.26
N TYR A 47 -23.14 -49.54 -28.12
CA TYR A 47 -21.73 -49.32 -27.87
C TYR A 47 -21.43 -47.81 -27.93
N ASP A 48 -21.02 -47.25 -26.79
CA ASP A 48 -20.63 -45.84 -26.66
C ASP A 48 -19.10 -45.69 -26.80
N PHE A 49 -18.64 -44.78 -27.68
CA PHE A 49 -17.22 -44.50 -27.92
C PHE A 49 -16.87 -43.05 -27.51
N PRO A 50 -15.96 -42.85 -26.52
CA PRO A 50 -15.69 -41.50 -25.99
C PRO A 50 -14.52 -40.79 -26.70
N PHE A 51 -14.84 -39.66 -27.32
CA PHE A 51 -13.95 -38.54 -27.75
C PHE A 51 -12.91 -38.78 -28.86
N PHE A 52 -12.96 -37.90 -29.87
CA PHE A 52 -11.85 -37.57 -30.76
C PHE A 52 -11.53 -36.08 -30.63
N SER A 53 -10.24 -35.72 -30.63
CA SER A 53 -9.77 -34.33 -30.71
C SER A 53 -8.60 -34.23 -31.66
N THR A 54 -8.67 -33.34 -32.64
CA THR A 54 -7.58 -33.06 -33.57
C THR A 54 -6.48 -32.27 -32.85
N SER A 55 -5.35 -32.91 -32.58
CA SER A 55 -4.07 -32.26 -32.34
C SER A 55 -3.09 -32.76 -33.40
N GLU A 56 -2.34 -31.83 -34.01
CA GLU A 56 -1.27 -32.18 -34.94
C GLU A 56 -0.28 -33.17 -34.29
N SER A 57 0.22 -34.12 -35.08
CA SER A 57 1.16 -35.20 -34.71
C SER A 57 0.61 -36.35 -33.83
N ALA A 58 -0.04 -37.33 -34.48
CA ALA A 58 -0.09 -38.71 -33.96
C ALA A 58 -0.32 -39.73 -35.10
N SER A 59 0.72 -40.49 -35.44
CA SER A 59 0.65 -41.62 -36.37
C SER A 59 0.14 -42.88 -35.66
N GLU A 60 -0.95 -43.47 -36.18
CA GLU A 60 -1.64 -44.69 -35.72
C GLU A 60 -2.37 -44.63 -34.36
N PHE A 61 -3.68 -44.92 -34.38
CA PHE A 61 -4.51 -45.22 -33.20
C PHE A 61 -5.31 -46.50 -33.42
N TYR A 62 -5.44 -47.32 -32.37
CA TYR A 62 -6.36 -48.46 -32.31
C TYR A 62 -7.31 -48.30 -31.12
N ALA A 63 -8.62 -48.32 -31.39
CA ALA A 63 -9.65 -48.23 -30.35
C ALA A 63 -10.40 -49.57 -30.22
N TYR A 64 -10.53 -50.08 -28.98
CA TYR A 64 -11.31 -51.28 -28.67
C TYR A 64 -12.48 -50.93 -27.75
N GLY A 65 -13.71 -51.10 -28.23
CA GLY A 65 -14.93 -50.97 -27.43
C GLY A 65 -15.31 -52.30 -26.76
N ALA A 66 -15.74 -52.26 -25.49
CA ALA A 66 -16.26 -53.42 -24.77
C ALA A 66 -17.75 -53.23 -24.43
N PRO A 67 -18.63 -54.24 -24.63
CA PRO A 67 -20.07 -54.08 -24.45
C PRO A 67 -20.48 -53.81 -23.00
N ILE A 68 -21.37 -52.83 -22.81
CA ILE A 68 -21.97 -52.54 -21.50
C ILE A 68 -23.26 -53.36 -21.33
N GLY A 69 -23.14 -54.49 -20.63
CA GLY A 69 -24.28 -55.16 -19.98
C GLY A 69 -25.07 -56.18 -20.79
N ALA A 70 -24.54 -57.39 -20.93
CA ALA A 70 -25.32 -58.60 -21.24
C ALA A 70 -25.23 -59.62 -20.10
N SER A 71 -26.37 -60.18 -19.68
CA SER A 71 -26.45 -61.12 -18.56
C SER A 71 -26.06 -62.55 -18.95
N SER A 72 -25.49 -63.29 -18.01
CA SER A 72 -25.02 -64.68 -18.21
C SER A 72 -26.08 -65.68 -18.68
N ASN A 73 -25.62 -66.65 -19.49
CA ASN A 73 -26.29 -67.89 -19.94
C ASN A 73 -27.08 -67.89 -21.28
N THR A 74 -26.38 -67.60 -22.38
CA THR A 74 -26.51 -68.38 -23.63
C THR A 74 -25.11 -68.66 -24.18
N GLY A 75 -24.84 -69.91 -24.57
CA GLY A 75 -23.50 -70.32 -25.01
C GLY A 75 -23.24 -69.97 -26.48
N LEU A 76 -22.85 -68.72 -26.73
CA LEU A 76 -22.28 -68.24 -27.99
C LEU A 76 -20.85 -67.78 -27.69
N GLU A 77 -19.88 -68.23 -28.50
CA GLU A 77 -18.50 -67.75 -28.37
C GLU A 77 -18.41 -66.32 -28.92
N THR A 78 -17.83 -65.42 -28.14
CA THR A 78 -17.68 -64.01 -28.50
C THR A 78 -16.53 -63.85 -29.50
N SER A 79 -16.84 -63.67 -30.78
CA SER A 79 -15.90 -63.00 -31.70
C SER A 79 -15.68 -61.57 -31.19
N ASN A 80 -14.41 -61.21 -31.00
CA ASN A 80 -14.02 -59.95 -30.38
C ASN A 80 -13.62 -58.93 -31.44
N GLY A 81 -14.32 -57.80 -31.47
CA GLY A 81 -13.79 -56.56 -32.04
C GLY A 81 -14.45 -56.12 -33.34
N MET A 82 -15.15 -54.98 -33.28
CA MET A 82 -15.31 -54.10 -34.42
C MET A 82 -14.05 -53.25 -34.52
N ILE A 83 -13.46 -53.11 -35.71
CA ILE A 83 -12.24 -52.31 -35.91
C ILE A 83 -12.62 -51.07 -36.75
N MET A 84 -12.39 -49.89 -36.19
CA MET A 84 -12.32 -48.65 -36.96
C MET A 84 -10.86 -48.35 -37.26
N LEU A 85 -10.56 -48.12 -38.54
CA LEU A 85 -9.28 -47.61 -39.01
C LEU A 85 -9.53 -46.22 -39.61
N LEU A 86 -8.76 -45.24 -39.14
CA LEU A 86 -8.64 -43.96 -39.82
C LEU A 86 -7.45 -44.06 -40.76
N HIS A 87 -7.71 -43.92 -42.06
CA HIS A 87 -6.67 -43.84 -43.07
C HIS A 87 -6.65 -42.42 -43.63
N GLU A 88 -5.51 -41.77 -43.50
CA GLU A 88 -5.25 -40.43 -44.02
C GLU A 88 -4.34 -40.63 -45.24
N ASP A 89 -4.87 -40.40 -46.45
CA ASP A 89 -4.06 -40.50 -47.66
C ASP A 89 -3.23 -39.22 -47.79
N LEU A 90 -1.95 -39.34 -47.45
CA LEU A 90 -0.98 -38.25 -47.39
C LEU A 90 -0.71 -37.56 -48.75
N LEU A 91 -1.32 -38.04 -49.85
CA LEU A 91 -1.24 -37.42 -51.17
C LEU A 91 -2.48 -36.60 -51.55
N THR A 92 -3.66 -36.86 -50.98
CA THR A 92 -4.90 -36.12 -51.27
C THR A 92 -5.39 -35.27 -50.10
N ASN A 93 -4.86 -35.48 -48.89
CA ASN A 93 -5.28 -34.83 -47.65
C ASN A 93 -6.75 -35.13 -47.28
N GLU A 94 -7.29 -36.25 -47.79
CA GLU A 94 -8.63 -36.75 -47.45
C GLU A 94 -8.59 -37.74 -46.28
N THR A 95 -9.51 -37.58 -45.33
CA THR A 95 -9.62 -38.44 -44.15
C THR A 95 -10.68 -39.53 -44.38
N SER A 96 -10.24 -40.77 -44.60
CA SER A 96 -11.14 -41.92 -44.79
C SER A 96 -11.40 -42.66 -43.47
N LEU A 97 -12.69 -42.83 -43.13
CA LEU A 97 -13.12 -43.67 -42.01
C LEU A 97 -13.51 -45.06 -42.52
N VAL A 98 -12.68 -46.06 -42.25
CA VAL A 98 -12.94 -47.46 -42.61
C VAL A 98 -13.52 -48.20 -41.41
N ILE A 99 -14.73 -48.75 -41.55
CA ILE A 99 -15.41 -49.54 -40.52
C ILE A 99 -15.43 -51.01 -40.97
N VAL A 100 -14.67 -51.87 -40.29
CA VAL A 100 -14.64 -53.31 -40.57
C VAL A 100 -15.60 -54.03 -39.62
N LEU A 101 -16.62 -54.69 -40.19
CA LEU A 101 -17.61 -55.50 -39.47
C LEU A 101 -17.31 -57.00 -39.65
N ASP A 102 -16.76 -57.66 -38.63
CA ASP A 102 -16.57 -59.12 -38.64
C ASP A 102 -17.91 -59.84 -38.39
N ALA A 103 -18.50 -60.38 -39.45
CA ALA A 103 -19.78 -61.09 -39.38
C ALA A 103 -19.59 -62.55 -38.92
N PRO A 104 -20.29 -63.02 -37.87
CA PRO A 104 -20.18 -64.41 -37.45
C PRO A 104 -20.70 -65.35 -38.55
N SER A 105 -19.89 -66.36 -38.87
CA SER A 105 -20.08 -67.31 -39.98
C SER A 105 -21.27 -68.28 -39.84
N ASP A 106 -22.17 -68.07 -38.88
CA ASP A 106 -23.39 -68.86 -38.67
C ASP A 106 -24.66 -68.25 -39.29
N GLY A 107 -24.55 -67.07 -39.91
CA GLY A 107 -25.64 -66.43 -40.65
C GLY A 107 -26.73 -65.81 -39.77
N SER A 108 -26.41 -65.46 -38.51
CA SER A 108 -27.35 -64.86 -37.55
C SER A 108 -27.21 -63.33 -37.38
N GLY A 109 -26.69 -62.63 -38.39
CA GLY A 109 -26.58 -61.17 -38.40
C GLY A 109 -27.93 -60.46 -38.30
N GLY A 110 -28.14 -59.68 -37.23
CA GLY A 110 -29.25 -58.72 -37.14
C GLY A 110 -28.87 -57.35 -37.68
N ASP A 111 -29.88 -56.53 -37.99
CA ASP A 111 -29.71 -55.17 -38.52
C ASP A 111 -28.67 -54.35 -37.72
N VAL A 112 -27.81 -53.64 -38.45
CA VAL A 112 -26.84 -52.69 -37.90
C VAL A 112 -27.39 -51.28 -38.09
N GLU A 113 -27.41 -50.51 -37.00
CA GLU A 113 -27.96 -49.15 -36.97
C GLU A 113 -26.88 -48.18 -36.45
N ILE A 114 -26.49 -47.24 -37.31
CA ILE A 114 -25.45 -46.24 -37.03
C ILE A 114 -26.10 -44.85 -37.05
N THR A 115 -25.88 -44.07 -35.99
CA THR A 115 -26.42 -42.71 -35.86
C THR A 115 -25.30 -41.70 -35.63
N PHE A 116 -25.16 -40.73 -36.54
CA PHE A 116 -24.19 -39.65 -36.47
C PHE A 116 -24.87 -38.36 -35.99
N ASN A 117 -24.46 -37.82 -34.84
CA ASN A 117 -25.18 -36.72 -34.21
C ASN A 117 -24.80 -35.30 -34.70
N CYS A 118 -23.62 -35.09 -35.28
CA CYS A 118 -23.21 -33.83 -35.94
C CYS A 118 -22.04 -34.04 -36.93
N LEU A 119 -22.15 -33.47 -38.13
CA LEU A 119 -21.06 -33.24 -39.09
C LEU A 119 -21.29 -31.89 -39.80
N PRO A 120 -20.22 -31.15 -40.20
CA PRO A 120 -20.35 -29.97 -41.06
C PRO A 120 -20.80 -30.36 -42.48
N LEU A 121 -21.23 -29.38 -43.27
CA LEU A 121 -21.95 -29.62 -44.54
C LEU A 121 -21.14 -30.40 -45.58
N THR A 122 -21.89 -31.18 -46.37
CA THR A 122 -21.51 -31.98 -47.56
C THR A 122 -20.54 -33.15 -47.31
N ALA A 123 -21.13 -34.33 -47.17
CA ALA A 123 -20.50 -35.62 -47.42
C ALA A 123 -21.42 -36.43 -48.37
N PHE A 124 -20.84 -37.25 -49.24
CA PHE A 124 -21.55 -38.12 -50.18
C PHE A 124 -21.18 -39.58 -49.89
N VAL A 125 -22.08 -40.51 -50.20
CA VAL A 125 -21.82 -41.96 -50.10
C VAL A 125 -21.88 -42.52 -51.51
N ASP A 126 -20.81 -43.18 -51.94
CA ASP A 126 -20.77 -43.96 -53.18
C ASP A 126 -20.61 -45.45 -52.84
N VAL A 127 -21.05 -46.33 -53.74
CA VAL A 127 -20.98 -47.78 -53.58
C VAL A 127 -20.43 -48.37 -54.87
N ALA A 128 -19.10 -48.54 -54.88
CA ALA A 128 -18.41 -49.18 -55.99
C ALA A 128 -18.55 -50.71 -55.91
N ASP A 129 -18.80 -51.34 -57.06
CA ASP A 129 -18.86 -52.80 -57.24
C ASP A 129 -17.69 -53.22 -58.16
N ASP A 130 -16.94 -54.26 -57.77
CA ASP A 130 -15.76 -54.73 -58.53
C ASP A 130 -16.22 -55.44 -59.83
N PRO A 131 -15.59 -55.21 -61.00
CA PRO A 131 -16.09 -55.74 -62.27
C PRO A 131 -15.79 -57.23 -62.47
N GLY A 132 -16.50 -58.07 -61.72
CA GLY A 132 -16.56 -59.53 -61.86
C GLY A 132 -18.01 -60.03 -61.87
N GLU A 133 -18.36 -60.91 -62.82
CA GLU A 133 -19.73 -61.43 -62.98
C GLU A 133 -20.35 -61.93 -61.66
N PHE A 134 -21.50 -61.39 -61.23
CA PHE A 134 -22.68 -62.19 -60.87
C PHE A 134 -23.97 -61.36 -60.75
N THR A 135 -25.11 -61.99 -61.04
CA THR A 135 -26.43 -61.35 -61.10
C THR A 135 -27.14 -61.35 -59.73
N GLY A 136 -27.29 -60.18 -59.10
CA GLY A 136 -28.09 -59.95 -57.88
C GLY A 136 -28.84 -58.62 -57.94
N ASN A 137 -29.93 -58.48 -57.19
CA ASN A 137 -30.66 -57.21 -57.10
C ASN A 137 -30.00 -56.27 -56.08
N ALA A 138 -29.96 -54.97 -56.38
CA ALA A 138 -29.41 -53.94 -55.51
C ALA A 138 -30.12 -53.87 -54.12
N PRO A 139 -29.40 -53.51 -53.04
CA PRO A 139 -29.95 -53.39 -51.69
C PRO A 139 -30.97 -52.26 -51.57
N ASN A 140 -31.94 -52.43 -50.68
CA ASN A 140 -33.16 -51.62 -50.63
C ASN A 140 -33.06 -50.54 -49.53
N ILE A 141 -32.69 -49.32 -49.90
CA ILE A 141 -32.58 -48.16 -48.99
C ILE A 141 -33.95 -47.47 -48.87
N VAL A 142 -34.45 -47.24 -47.65
CA VAL A 142 -35.77 -46.63 -47.39
C VAL A 142 -35.62 -45.34 -46.58
N GLY A 143 -35.95 -44.20 -47.21
CA GLY A 143 -35.99 -42.87 -46.57
C GLY A 143 -36.68 -41.83 -47.45
N ASP A 144 -37.34 -40.83 -46.85
CA ASP A 144 -38.09 -39.79 -47.58
C ASP A 144 -37.14 -38.72 -48.18
N PHE A 145 -36.96 -38.71 -49.51
CA PHE A 145 -36.15 -37.71 -50.22
C PHE A 145 -36.88 -37.06 -51.40
N PHE A 146 -36.61 -35.76 -51.62
CA PHE A 146 -37.15 -34.98 -52.74
C PHE A 146 -36.30 -35.17 -54.00
N TRP A 147 -36.95 -35.53 -55.11
CA TRP A 147 -36.29 -35.79 -56.38
C TRP A 147 -36.06 -34.51 -57.20
N ALA A 148 -34.83 -34.31 -57.67
CA ALA A 148 -34.50 -33.47 -58.81
C ALA A 148 -33.92 -34.36 -59.91
N SER A 149 -34.74 -34.66 -60.93
CA SER A 149 -34.33 -35.40 -62.15
C SER A 149 -33.43 -34.52 -63.04
N CYS A 150 -32.54 -35.05 -63.89
CA CYS A 150 -32.75 -36.19 -64.80
C CYS A 150 -31.46 -36.98 -65.17
N CYS A 151 -31.62 -38.31 -65.34
CA CYS A 151 -30.90 -39.23 -66.25
C CYS A 151 -29.40 -39.54 -66.05
N THR A 152 -28.90 -40.79 -66.10
CA THR A 152 -29.42 -42.13 -65.67
C THR A 152 -28.30 -43.18 -65.83
N ASP A 153 -27.45 -43.35 -64.82
CA ASP A 153 -27.09 -44.63 -64.19
C ASP A 153 -26.17 -44.31 -63.00
N GLY A 154 -26.39 -44.94 -61.83
CA GLY A 154 -25.82 -44.47 -60.55
C GLY A 154 -26.63 -43.31 -59.93
N GLY A 155 -27.23 -43.55 -58.77
CA GLY A 155 -28.13 -42.60 -58.11
C GLY A 155 -27.44 -41.82 -56.99
N VAL A 156 -27.01 -40.58 -57.24
CA VAL A 156 -26.45 -39.69 -56.21
C VAL A 156 -27.55 -39.16 -55.28
N ILE A 157 -27.44 -39.42 -53.96
CA ILE A 157 -28.36 -38.88 -52.95
C ILE A 157 -27.81 -37.56 -52.40
N GLY A 158 -28.49 -36.46 -52.70
CA GLY A 158 -28.09 -35.12 -52.26
C GLY A 158 -28.74 -34.66 -50.95
N GLY A 159 -27.91 -34.32 -49.96
CA GLY A 159 -28.29 -33.46 -48.82
C GLY A 159 -28.94 -34.17 -47.63
N ILE A 160 -28.13 -34.57 -46.65
CA ILE A 160 -28.58 -35.17 -45.39
C ILE A 160 -28.43 -34.13 -44.26
N GLY A 161 -29.53 -33.81 -43.57
CA GLY A 161 -29.54 -32.95 -42.39
C GLY A 161 -29.25 -33.71 -41.08
N CYS A 162 -28.96 -33.00 -39.99
CA CYS A 162 -28.67 -33.61 -38.68
C CYS A 162 -29.86 -34.41 -38.12
N GLY A 163 -29.58 -35.56 -37.51
CA GLY A 163 -30.59 -36.41 -36.83
C GLY A 163 -31.22 -37.51 -37.68
N ASN A 164 -30.61 -37.89 -38.80
CA ASN A 164 -31.05 -39.01 -39.63
C ASN A 164 -30.34 -40.31 -39.24
N THR A 165 -31.10 -41.41 -39.22
CA THR A 165 -30.63 -42.77 -38.92
C THR A 165 -30.71 -43.61 -40.19
N PHE A 166 -29.68 -44.40 -40.46
CA PHE A 166 -29.65 -45.35 -41.59
C PHE A 166 -29.57 -46.78 -41.05
N THR A 167 -30.44 -47.65 -41.58
CA THR A 167 -30.48 -49.07 -41.27
C THR A 167 -29.99 -49.85 -42.49
N ILE A 168 -28.93 -50.64 -42.32
CA ILE A 168 -28.41 -51.53 -43.38
C ILE A 168 -28.86 -52.95 -43.05
N ASN A 169 -29.58 -53.57 -43.98
CA ASN A 169 -30.05 -54.95 -43.88
C ASN A 169 -29.29 -55.81 -44.91
N PRO A 170 -28.24 -56.55 -44.50
CA PRO A 170 -27.45 -57.36 -45.42
C PRO A 170 -28.22 -58.65 -45.79
N ASP A 171 -28.66 -58.74 -47.05
CA ASP A 171 -29.33 -59.95 -47.54
C ASP A 171 -28.32 -61.12 -47.67
N ILE A 172 -28.81 -62.33 -47.46
CA ILE A 172 -28.01 -63.46 -47.00
C ILE A 172 -27.33 -64.16 -48.18
N GLY A 173 -26.07 -63.82 -48.50
CA GLY A 173 -25.35 -64.62 -49.50
C GLY A 173 -24.01 -64.18 -50.07
N SER A 174 -23.43 -63.03 -49.71
CA SER A 174 -22.09 -62.63 -50.14
C SER A 174 -21.55 -61.51 -49.24
N GLY A 175 -20.25 -61.53 -48.94
CA GLY A 175 -19.60 -60.49 -48.13
C GLY A 175 -19.58 -59.15 -48.87
N ILE A 176 -19.74 -58.07 -48.11
CA ILE A 176 -19.47 -56.69 -48.56
C ILE A 176 -18.18 -56.31 -47.83
N ASP A 177 -17.07 -56.25 -48.57
CA ASP A 177 -15.73 -56.19 -47.96
C ASP A 177 -15.19 -54.76 -47.74
N GLU A 178 -15.78 -53.71 -48.34
CA GLU A 178 -15.30 -52.32 -48.16
C GLU A 178 -16.39 -51.24 -48.35
N PHE A 179 -16.20 -50.08 -47.72
CA PHE A 179 -16.98 -48.84 -47.89
C PHE A 179 -16.02 -47.64 -47.86
N THR A 180 -16.16 -46.70 -48.80
CA THR A 180 -15.26 -45.53 -48.92
C THR A 180 -16.05 -44.21 -49.02
N LEU A 181 -15.56 -43.16 -48.38
CA LEU A 181 -16.07 -41.78 -48.45
C LEU A 181 -15.03 -40.92 -49.19
N VAL A 182 -15.46 -40.14 -50.18
CA VAL A 182 -14.58 -39.31 -51.04
C VAL A 182 -15.21 -37.93 -51.26
N SER A 183 -14.40 -36.89 -51.47
CA SER A 183 -14.84 -35.51 -51.74
C SER A 183 -14.24 -34.96 -53.06
N GLY A 184 -15.02 -34.22 -53.84
CA GLY A 184 -14.55 -33.66 -55.12
C GLY A 184 -15.65 -33.06 -56.00
N THR A 185 -15.25 -32.40 -57.10
CA THR A 185 -16.14 -31.69 -58.05
C THR A 185 -15.95 -32.15 -59.52
N PRO A 186 -16.96 -32.03 -60.42
CA PRO A 186 -17.05 -32.85 -61.65
C PRO A 186 -17.01 -32.08 -63.00
N GLU A 187 -16.73 -32.79 -64.12
CA GLU A 187 -17.17 -32.63 -65.55
C GLU A 187 -16.30 -33.54 -66.48
N PHE A 188 -16.63 -34.01 -67.70
CA PHE A 188 -17.91 -34.35 -68.39
C PHE A 188 -17.59 -35.17 -69.69
N PRO A 189 -18.37 -36.23 -70.09
CA PRO A 189 -18.43 -36.59 -71.52
C PRO A 189 -19.83 -36.98 -72.08
N GLU A 190 -20.02 -36.83 -73.40
CA GLU A 190 -21.26 -37.16 -74.14
C GLU A 190 -21.29 -38.60 -74.71
N TYR A 191 -22.51 -39.10 -75.01
CA TYR A 191 -22.79 -40.41 -75.60
C TYR A 191 -23.12 -40.33 -77.10
N ILE A 192 -22.83 -41.41 -77.86
CA ILE A 192 -23.79 -42.14 -78.73
C ILE A 192 -23.15 -43.47 -79.19
N ASN A 193 -23.95 -44.51 -79.35
CA ASN A 193 -23.55 -45.88 -79.71
C ASN A 193 -24.62 -46.49 -80.63
N LEU A 194 -24.26 -47.30 -81.65
CA LEU A 194 -25.10 -48.38 -82.22
C LEU A 194 -24.45 -49.20 -83.37
N ALA A 195 -24.06 -50.44 -83.03
CA ALA A 195 -24.29 -51.73 -83.72
C ALA A 195 -23.94 -52.00 -85.23
N GLU A 196 -23.38 -53.20 -85.42
CA GLU A 196 -23.02 -53.89 -86.69
C GLU A 196 -24.22 -54.37 -87.54
N ILE A 197 -23.97 -54.80 -88.80
CA ILE A 197 -24.49 -56.05 -89.41
C ILE A 197 -23.79 -56.41 -90.74
N ASP A 198 -23.61 -57.72 -90.98
CA ASP A 198 -22.88 -58.38 -92.09
C ASP A 198 -23.52 -58.38 -93.50
N CYS A 199 -22.69 -58.57 -94.53
CA CYS A 199 -23.04 -58.81 -95.93
C CYS A 199 -23.54 -60.25 -96.23
N PRO A 200 -24.23 -60.53 -97.36
CA PRO A 200 -23.53 -61.14 -98.51
C PRO A 200 -24.08 -60.89 -99.94
N ILE A 201 -23.26 -61.25 -100.94
CA ILE A 201 -23.42 -61.13 -102.43
C ILE A 201 -24.09 -62.40 -103.05
N THR A 202 -24.70 -62.32 -104.26
CA THR A 202 -24.79 -63.33 -105.40
C THR A 202 -25.89 -62.89 -106.41
N ILE A 203 -25.69 -62.50 -107.69
CA ILE A 203 -25.22 -63.18 -108.93
C ILE A 203 -26.24 -64.11 -109.67
N ASN A 204 -26.47 -63.81 -110.97
CA ASN A 204 -26.65 -64.70 -112.16
C ASN A 204 -27.94 -64.70 -113.03
N CYS A 205 -27.68 -64.36 -114.31
CA CYS A 205 -28.27 -64.67 -115.62
C CYS A 205 -29.34 -65.78 -115.81
N GLY A 206 -30.26 -65.53 -116.77
CA GLY A 206 -31.01 -66.59 -117.50
C GLY A 206 -32.11 -66.09 -118.47
N GLY A 207 -31.84 -66.04 -119.78
CA GLY A 207 -32.87 -65.88 -120.84
C GLY A 207 -33.52 -67.21 -121.26
N PRO A 208 -34.01 -67.40 -122.51
CA PRO A 208 -34.24 -66.42 -123.59
C PRO A 208 -35.59 -66.62 -124.38
N VAL A 209 -35.73 -65.96 -125.53
CA VAL A 209 -36.59 -66.27 -126.72
C VAL A 209 -37.97 -65.58 -126.84
N CYS A 210 -37.94 -64.39 -127.48
CA CYS A 210 -38.74 -63.90 -128.62
C CYS A 210 -40.29 -63.88 -128.58
N CYS A 211 -40.88 -62.69 -128.80
CA CYS A 211 -41.28 -62.24 -130.15
C CYS A 211 -41.89 -60.81 -130.15
N GLU A 212 -41.90 -60.20 -131.36
CA GLU A 212 -42.55 -58.94 -131.77
C GLU A 212 -41.76 -57.64 -131.53
N GLU A 213 -41.80 -56.73 -132.52
CA GLU A 213 -40.81 -55.66 -132.74
C GLU A 213 -40.96 -54.49 -131.74
N SER A 214 -39.95 -54.31 -130.90
CA SER A 214 -39.74 -53.15 -130.02
C SER A 214 -38.32 -52.61 -130.18
N PHE A 215 -38.17 -51.28 -130.14
CA PHE A 215 -36.86 -50.66 -129.93
C PHE A 215 -36.41 -50.97 -128.49
N GLU A 216 -35.24 -51.59 -128.33
CA GLU A 216 -34.57 -51.74 -127.03
C GLU A 216 -33.19 -51.06 -127.12
N PHE A 217 -32.91 -50.22 -126.11
CA PHE A 217 -31.58 -49.70 -125.80
C PHE A 217 -31.03 -50.47 -124.60
N ASP A 218 -29.77 -50.89 -124.67
CA ASP A 218 -29.00 -51.26 -123.47
C ASP A 218 -27.86 -50.24 -123.30
N ALA A 219 -27.60 -49.85 -122.05
CA ALA A 219 -26.72 -48.74 -121.72
C ALA A 219 -25.83 -49.08 -120.53
N ASN A 220 -24.51 -49.06 -120.73
CA ASN A 220 -23.55 -49.25 -119.66
C ASN A 220 -23.01 -47.88 -119.21
N ILE A 221 -23.11 -47.58 -117.91
CA ILE A 221 -22.73 -46.27 -117.35
C ILE A 221 -21.51 -46.45 -116.44
N GLU A 222 -20.43 -45.74 -116.74
CA GLU A 222 -19.28 -45.60 -115.83
C GLU A 222 -19.34 -44.22 -115.15
N ASN A 223 -19.34 -44.23 -113.82
CA ASN A 223 -19.31 -43.03 -112.96
C ASN A 223 -17.93 -42.36 -112.98
N ALA A 224 -17.89 -41.03 -112.82
CA ALA A 224 -16.64 -40.28 -112.71
C ALA A 224 -15.94 -40.48 -111.34
N THR A 225 -14.63 -40.25 -111.27
CA THR A 225 -13.85 -40.54 -110.04
C THR A 225 -14.09 -39.60 -108.86
N CYS A 226 -14.33 -38.30 -109.10
CA CYS A 226 -14.66 -37.30 -108.09
C CYS A 226 -15.67 -36.28 -108.68
N SER A 227 -16.16 -35.33 -107.90
CA SER A 227 -17.25 -34.40 -108.29
C SER A 227 -16.96 -33.50 -109.50
N GLN A 228 -15.69 -33.37 -109.91
CA GLN A 228 -15.24 -32.67 -111.13
C GLN A 228 -14.46 -33.61 -112.09
N GLY A 229 -14.57 -34.93 -111.90
CA GLY A 229 -13.99 -35.93 -112.78
C GLY A 229 -14.54 -35.85 -114.21
N LEU A 230 -13.66 -35.98 -115.20
CA LEU A 230 -13.96 -35.84 -116.63
C LEU A 230 -13.85 -37.20 -117.35
N ASP A 231 -14.12 -38.26 -116.60
CA ASP A 231 -13.85 -39.66 -116.90
C ASP A 231 -15.11 -40.55 -116.96
N GLY A 232 -16.30 -39.99 -116.69
CA GLY A 232 -17.55 -40.72 -116.83
C GLY A 232 -17.90 -41.06 -118.29
N SER A 233 -18.69 -42.11 -118.49
CA SER A 233 -19.18 -42.52 -119.81
C SER A 233 -20.55 -43.20 -119.79
N ILE A 234 -21.24 -43.18 -120.94
CA ILE A 234 -22.45 -43.94 -121.27
C ILE A 234 -22.20 -44.60 -122.64
N ASP A 235 -22.02 -45.93 -122.64
CA ASP A 235 -21.89 -46.78 -123.82
C ASP A 235 -23.29 -47.27 -124.22
N LEU A 236 -23.74 -47.00 -125.44
CA LEU A 236 -25.10 -47.31 -125.92
C LEU A 236 -25.05 -48.41 -126.98
N THR A 237 -25.94 -49.39 -126.85
CA THR A 237 -26.12 -50.42 -127.89
C THR A 237 -27.54 -50.46 -128.43
N THR A 238 -27.67 -50.32 -129.75
CA THR A 238 -28.94 -50.29 -130.48
C THR A 238 -29.14 -51.51 -131.39
N THR A 239 -30.41 -51.92 -131.60
CA THR A 239 -30.72 -53.19 -132.29
C THR A 239 -31.84 -53.13 -133.35
N CYS A 240 -31.79 -52.19 -134.30
CA CYS A 240 -32.63 -52.26 -135.52
C CYS A 240 -32.07 -51.52 -136.76
N SER A 241 -32.88 -51.47 -137.83
CA SER A 241 -32.56 -51.21 -139.26
C SER A 241 -31.62 -50.03 -139.59
N GLU A 242 -30.91 -50.17 -140.72
CA GLU A 242 -29.86 -49.27 -141.27
C GLU A 242 -30.09 -47.76 -141.08
N ASP A 243 -29.03 -47.07 -140.64
CA ASP A 243 -28.82 -45.62 -140.46
C ASP A 243 -29.73 -44.87 -139.43
N PRO A 244 -29.65 -45.18 -138.11
CA PRO A 244 -30.20 -44.32 -137.05
C PRO A 244 -29.37 -43.04 -136.84
N ILE A 245 -30.02 -41.96 -136.39
CA ILE A 245 -29.36 -40.70 -136.00
C ILE A 245 -29.54 -40.46 -134.50
N PHE A 246 -28.44 -40.17 -133.80
CA PHE A 246 -28.38 -39.86 -132.37
C PHE A 246 -28.20 -38.35 -132.14
N GLU A 247 -28.87 -37.79 -131.14
CA GLU A 247 -28.66 -36.43 -130.64
C GLU A 247 -28.77 -36.39 -129.11
N TRP A 248 -27.64 -36.16 -128.44
CA TRP A 248 -27.52 -36.08 -126.98
C TRP A 248 -27.77 -34.64 -126.47
N SER A 249 -28.23 -34.50 -125.22
CA SER A 249 -28.49 -33.19 -124.58
C SER A 249 -27.28 -32.25 -124.51
N ASN A 250 -26.06 -32.79 -124.52
CA ASN A 250 -24.82 -32.02 -124.59
C ASN A 250 -24.38 -31.65 -126.03
N GLY A 251 -25.18 -32.00 -127.04
CA GLY A 251 -24.94 -31.73 -128.46
C GLY A 251 -24.07 -32.77 -129.18
N ASN A 252 -23.72 -33.89 -128.54
CA ASN A 252 -23.02 -34.99 -129.22
C ASN A 252 -23.99 -35.77 -130.13
N THR A 253 -23.48 -36.32 -131.23
CA THR A 253 -24.26 -37.08 -132.23
C THR A 253 -23.67 -38.48 -132.52
N THR A 254 -22.77 -38.97 -131.68
CA THR A 254 -22.32 -40.36 -131.68
C THR A 254 -23.31 -41.24 -130.90
N GLU A 255 -23.26 -42.54 -131.15
CA GLU A 255 -24.00 -43.55 -130.36
C GLU A 255 -23.57 -43.44 -128.88
N ASP A 256 -22.27 -43.58 -128.60
CA ASP A 256 -21.72 -43.50 -127.24
C ASP A 256 -21.40 -42.07 -126.77
N LEU A 257 -21.32 -41.90 -125.45
CA LEU A 257 -20.91 -40.69 -124.76
C LEU A 257 -19.72 -40.98 -123.83
N ILE A 258 -18.53 -40.44 -124.11
CA ILE A 258 -17.31 -40.69 -123.31
C ILE A 258 -16.65 -39.40 -122.84
N ASN A 259 -15.92 -39.46 -121.72
CA ASN A 259 -15.23 -38.32 -121.09
C ASN A 259 -16.19 -37.16 -120.80
N VAL A 260 -17.17 -37.43 -119.93
CA VAL A 260 -18.20 -36.48 -119.52
C VAL A 260 -18.25 -36.37 -118.00
N PHE A 261 -18.60 -35.18 -117.51
CA PHE A 261 -18.76 -34.90 -116.07
C PHE A 261 -19.97 -35.64 -115.48
N PRO A 262 -20.06 -35.81 -114.15
CA PRO A 262 -21.30 -36.18 -113.48
C PRO A 262 -22.48 -35.29 -113.88
N GLY A 263 -23.63 -35.90 -114.20
CA GLY A 263 -24.80 -35.18 -114.71
C GLY A 263 -25.81 -36.07 -115.43
N GLU A 264 -26.93 -35.47 -115.81
CA GLU A 264 -27.99 -36.12 -116.60
C GLU A 264 -27.80 -35.87 -118.10
N TYR A 265 -27.83 -36.95 -118.89
CA TYR A 265 -27.66 -36.94 -120.34
C TYR A 265 -28.85 -37.64 -120.99
N THR A 266 -29.55 -36.94 -121.89
CA THR A 266 -30.69 -37.50 -122.63
C THR A 266 -30.33 -37.71 -124.08
N VAL A 267 -30.63 -38.88 -124.65
CA VAL A 267 -30.43 -39.17 -126.08
C VAL A 267 -31.76 -39.17 -126.81
N THR A 268 -31.82 -38.53 -127.97
CA THR A 268 -32.91 -38.67 -128.94
C THR A 268 -32.42 -39.48 -130.12
N VAL A 269 -33.16 -40.52 -130.51
CA VAL A 269 -32.79 -41.38 -131.63
C VAL A 269 -33.93 -41.44 -132.64
N THR A 270 -33.61 -41.22 -133.91
CA THR A 270 -34.58 -41.17 -135.02
C THR A 270 -34.19 -42.14 -136.12
N ASP A 271 -35.16 -42.93 -136.61
CA ASP A 271 -34.95 -43.87 -137.72
C ASP A 271 -35.26 -43.25 -139.11
N ALA A 272 -34.86 -43.94 -140.17
CA ALA A 272 -35.13 -43.54 -141.56
C ALA A 272 -36.63 -43.59 -141.95
N GLY A 273 -37.50 -44.16 -141.12
CA GLY A 273 -38.96 -44.17 -141.27
C GLY A 273 -39.65 -42.96 -140.63
N GLY A 274 -38.97 -42.22 -139.75
CA GLY A 274 -39.48 -41.09 -139.00
C GLY A 274 -40.05 -41.44 -137.61
N CYS A 275 -39.76 -42.64 -137.08
CA CYS A 275 -40.00 -42.96 -135.67
C CYS A 275 -38.92 -42.33 -134.79
N VAL A 276 -39.32 -41.81 -133.63
CA VAL A 276 -38.44 -41.13 -132.67
C VAL A 276 -38.63 -41.75 -131.29
N LEU A 277 -37.52 -42.04 -130.60
CA LEU A 277 -37.49 -42.47 -129.20
C LEU A 277 -36.50 -41.60 -128.42
N ILE A 278 -36.76 -41.38 -127.13
CA ILE A 278 -35.94 -40.53 -126.25
C ILE A 278 -35.74 -41.28 -124.93
N GLU A 279 -34.49 -41.35 -124.47
CA GLU A 279 -34.10 -41.96 -123.19
C GLU A 279 -33.16 -41.05 -122.39
N SER A 280 -33.02 -41.32 -121.08
CA SER A 280 -32.25 -40.50 -120.13
C SER A 280 -31.38 -41.34 -119.20
N TYR A 281 -30.10 -40.94 -119.06
CA TYR A 281 -29.09 -41.62 -118.25
C TYR A 281 -28.38 -40.63 -117.33
N THR A 282 -27.96 -41.07 -116.14
CA THR A 282 -27.28 -40.22 -115.15
C THR A 282 -25.91 -40.78 -114.79
N ILE A 283 -24.86 -39.97 -114.98
CA ILE A 283 -23.51 -40.27 -114.50
C ILE A 283 -23.38 -39.69 -113.09
N SER A 284 -23.02 -40.52 -112.12
CA SER A 284 -22.71 -40.12 -110.75
C SER A 284 -21.19 -40.03 -110.53
N TYR A 285 -20.76 -39.74 -109.31
CA TYR A 285 -19.36 -39.88 -108.87
C TYR A 285 -19.28 -40.72 -107.59
N ASN A 286 -18.13 -41.31 -107.32
CA ASN A 286 -17.85 -42.01 -106.06
C ASN A 286 -17.02 -41.08 -105.15
N GLU A 287 -17.30 -41.01 -103.84
CA GLU A 287 -16.46 -40.23 -102.92
C GLU A 287 -15.26 -41.07 -102.46
N VAL A 288 -14.06 -40.60 -102.81
CA VAL A 288 -12.77 -41.18 -102.37
C VAL A 288 -12.16 -40.22 -101.35
N THR A 289 -12.04 -40.67 -100.10
CA THR A 289 -11.39 -39.93 -99.01
C THR A 289 -9.88 -40.06 -99.10
N LEU A 290 -9.17 -38.93 -99.06
CA LEU A 290 -7.70 -38.86 -99.02
C LEU A 290 -7.23 -38.93 -97.57
N GLU A 291 -6.25 -39.76 -97.25
CA GLU A 291 -5.65 -39.80 -95.90
C GLU A 291 -4.59 -38.70 -95.78
N VAL A 292 -4.57 -38.04 -94.62
CA VAL A 292 -3.63 -36.96 -94.28
C VAL A 292 -2.83 -37.41 -93.05
N ASP A 293 -1.51 -37.29 -93.13
CA ASP A 293 -0.57 -37.63 -92.05
C ASP A 293 0.36 -36.43 -91.79
N GLY A 294 1.02 -36.38 -90.63
CA GLY A 294 1.93 -35.30 -90.22
C GLY A 294 2.55 -35.51 -88.83
N GLU A 295 3.69 -34.87 -88.58
CA GLU A 295 4.46 -35.01 -87.34
C GLU A 295 4.31 -33.77 -86.45
N THR A 296 3.77 -33.94 -85.23
CA THR A 296 3.64 -32.88 -84.21
C THR A 296 4.90 -32.77 -83.34
N ASN A 297 5.38 -31.56 -83.10
CA ASN A 297 6.25 -31.23 -81.97
C ASN A 297 5.46 -30.36 -80.98
N ASN A 298 5.36 -30.85 -79.74
CA ASN A 298 4.68 -30.17 -78.65
C ASN A 298 5.48 -28.98 -78.12
N ILE A 299 4.81 -28.09 -77.40
CA ILE A 299 5.43 -26.91 -76.79
C ILE A 299 6.38 -27.32 -75.66
N ASP A 300 7.49 -26.60 -75.52
CA ASP A 300 8.52 -26.90 -74.52
C ASP A 300 8.17 -26.41 -73.11
N CYS A 301 7.70 -25.17 -72.95
CA CYS A 301 7.34 -24.54 -71.67
C CYS A 301 5.89 -24.04 -71.67
N PHE A 302 5.26 -23.91 -70.50
CA PHE A 302 3.92 -23.33 -70.40
C PHE A 302 3.88 -21.90 -70.99
N ASP A 303 2.86 -21.57 -71.77
CA ASP A 303 2.70 -20.31 -72.53
C ASP A 303 3.80 -20.02 -73.61
N ASP A 304 4.70 -20.98 -73.95
CA ASP A 304 5.66 -20.81 -75.05
C ASP A 304 5.03 -21.08 -76.44
N MET A 305 5.36 -20.24 -77.42
CA MET A 305 4.85 -20.34 -78.81
C MET A 305 5.80 -21.12 -79.72
N ASN A 306 6.20 -22.34 -79.34
CA ASN A 306 7.21 -23.11 -80.08
C ASN A 306 6.75 -24.49 -80.59
N GLY A 307 5.45 -24.78 -80.52
CA GLY A 307 4.85 -25.96 -81.14
C GLY A 307 4.99 -25.93 -82.67
N SER A 308 4.95 -27.09 -83.31
CA SER A 308 4.93 -27.18 -84.78
C SER A 308 4.28 -28.46 -85.29
N ILE A 309 3.80 -28.42 -86.54
CA ILE A 309 3.31 -29.58 -87.28
C ILE A 309 4.01 -29.59 -88.63
N THR A 310 4.73 -30.67 -88.91
CA THR A 310 5.66 -30.76 -90.04
C THR A 310 5.45 -32.06 -90.82
N ASN A 311 6.02 -32.14 -92.03
CA ASN A 311 5.89 -33.28 -92.94
C ASN A 311 4.43 -33.60 -93.32
N ALA A 312 3.51 -32.65 -93.20
CA ALA A 312 2.10 -32.92 -93.43
C ALA A 312 1.83 -33.26 -94.90
N VAL A 313 1.20 -34.39 -95.21
CA VAL A 313 1.04 -34.90 -96.59
C VAL A 313 -0.28 -35.62 -96.82
N GLY A 314 -0.80 -35.49 -98.04
CA GLY A 314 -1.85 -36.36 -98.56
C GLY A 314 -1.29 -37.62 -99.23
N ASN A 315 -1.91 -38.78 -99.00
CA ASN A 315 -1.41 -40.09 -99.46
C ASN A 315 -1.65 -40.41 -100.97
N SER A 316 -2.10 -39.44 -101.78
CA SER A 316 -2.47 -39.64 -103.20
C SER A 316 -1.29 -39.50 -104.18
N MET A 317 -1.39 -40.14 -105.36
CA MET A 317 -0.46 -39.94 -106.48
C MET A 317 -0.74 -38.66 -107.29
N ASN A 318 -1.82 -37.94 -106.99
CA ASN A 318 -2.28 -36.77 -107.74
C ASN A 318 -1.70 -35.46 -107.20
N ILE A 319 -0.56 -35.04 -107.77
CA ILE A 319 0.10 -33.77 -107.43
C ILE A 319 -0.28 -32.64 -108.43
N PRO A 320 -0.30 -31.36 -108.02
CA PRO A 320 0.01 -30.83 -106.68
C PRO A 320 -1.16 -30.94 -105.68
N PHE A 321 -0.83 -30.88 -104.39
CA PHE A 321 -1.79 -30.66 -103.30
C PHE A 321 -1.89 -29.19 -102.94
N SER A 322 -3.03 -28.78 -102.39
CA SER A 322 -3.18 -27.54 -101.61
C SER A 322 -3.53 -27.86 -100.15
N TYR A 323 -2.97 -27.07 -99.24
CA TYR A 323 -3.13 -27.19 -97.79
C TYR A 323 -3.95 -26.01 -97.27
N GLU A 324 -4.84 -26.26 -96.31
CA GLU A 324 -5.61 -25.23 -95.58
C GLU A 324 -5.73 -25.65 -94.11
N TRP A 325 -5.11 -24.89 -93.22
CA TRP A 325 -5.11 -25.13 -91.77
C TRP A 325 -6.21 -24.32 -91.06
N SER A 326 -6.69 -24.80 -89.92
CA SER A 326 -7.71 -24.11 -89.11
C SER A 326 -7.29 -22.71 -88.60
N ASN A 327 -5.99 -22.44 -88.52
CA ASN A 327 -5.43 -21.11 -88.22
C ASN A 327 -5.34 -20.17 -89.44
N GLY A 328 -5.69 -20.66 -90.64
CA GLY A 328 -5.67 -19.91 -91.90
C GLY A 328 -4.38 -20.01 -92.70
N GLU A 329 -3.39 -20.77 -92.25
CA GLU A 329 -2.16 -21.01 -93.01
C GLU A 329 -2.38 -21.99 -94.18
N VAL A 330 -1.55 -21.83 -95.23
CA VAL A 330 -1.66 -22.58 -96.50
C VAL A 330 -0.36 -23.27 -96.91
N THR A 331 0.60 -23.32 -96.00
CA THR A 331 1.86 -24.06 -96.15
C THR A 331 1.69 -25.52 -95.75
N GLN A 332 2.62 -26.37 -96.23
CA GLN A 332 2.67 -27.77 -95.86
C GLN A 332 2.97 -27.94 -94.36
N ASP A 333 3.98 -27.22 -93.87
CA ASP A 333 4.39 -27.21 -92.46
C ASP A 333 3.93 -25.90 -91.81
N ILE A 334 3.60 -25.96 -90.51
CA ILE A 334 3.32 -24.80 -89.66
C ILE A 334 4.14 -24.87 -88.38
N VAL A 335 4.64 -23.73 -87.92
CA VAL A 335 5.57 -23.57 -86.79
C VAL A 335 5.14 -22.37 -85.94
N ASP A 336 5.81 -22.19 -84.80
CA ASP A 336 5.55 -21.11 -83.83
C ASP A 336 4.10 -21.14 -83.31
N LEU A 337 3.63 -22.34 -82.94
CA LEU A 337 2.23 -22.62 -82.55
C LEU A 337 2.01 -22.57 -81.04
N ASP A 338 0.86 -22.01 -80.64
CA ASP A 338 0.24 -22.13 -79.30
C ASP A 338 -0.37 -23.53 -79.07
N ALA A 339 -0.64 -23.88 -77.81
CA ALA A 339 -1.32 -25.12 -77.45
C ALA A 339 -2.75 -25.15 -78.01
N GLY A 340 -3.16 -26.26 -78.61
CA GLY A 340 -4.47 -26.36 -79.24
C GLY A 340 -4.60 -27.43 -80.33
N ILE A 341 -5.79 -27.50 -80.92
CA ILE A 341 -6.11 -28.43 -82.00
C ILE A 341 -6.05 -27.69 -83.34
N TYR A 342 -5.19 -28.18 -84.23
CA TYR A 342 -5.00 -27.67 -85.58
C TYR A 342 -5.56 -28.69 -86.58
N THR A 343 -6.57 -28.29 -87.35
CA THR A 343 -7.18 -29.13 -88.38
C THR A 343 -6.56 -28.80 -89.72
N LEU A 344 -5.98 -29.78 -90.41
CA LEU A 344 -5.50 -29.65 -91.78
C LEU A 344 -6.53 -30.21 -92.75
N THR A 345 -6.88 -29.44 -93.78
CA THR A 345 -7.54 -29.91 -95.00
C THR A 345 -6.53 -29.97 -96.14
N VAL A 346 -6.39 -31.13 -96.78
CA VAL A 346 -5.59 -31.33 -98.00
C VAL A 346 -6.52 -31.60 -99.18
N THR A 347 -6.32 -30.88 -100.28
CA THR A 347 -7.08 -31.09 -101.54
C THR A 347 -6.13 -31.48 -102.67
N ASP A 348 -6.51 -32.48 -103.47
CA ASP A 348 -5.77 -32.89 -104.66
C ASP A 348 -6.18 -32.14 -105.94
N ASN A 349 -5.41 -32.30 -107.02
CA ASN A 349 -5.65 -31.60 -108.29
C ASN A 349 -6.95 -32.06 -109.03
N PHE A 350 -7.67 -33.06 -108.53
CA PHE A 350 -8.98 -33.48 -109.05
C PHE A 350 -10.15 -33.07 -108.13
N GLY A 351 -9.88 -32.34 -107.05
CA GLY A 351 -10.87 -31.80 -106.12
C GLY A 351 -11.31 -32.79 -105.05
N CYS A 352 -10.56 -33.88 -104.84
CA CYS A 352 -10.82 -34.83 -103.77
C CYS A 352 -10.11 -34.33 -102.47
N THR A 353 -10.79 -34.37 -101.33
CA THR A 353 -10.34 -33.75 -100.06
C THR A 353 -10.10 -34.77 -98.95
N GLY A 354 -9.14 -34.48 -98.07
CA GLY A 354 -8.89 -35.21 -96.81
C GLY A 354 -8.69 -34.25 -95.64
N THR A 355 -9.05 -34.67 -94.43
CA THR A 355 -8.95 -33.84 -93.20
C THR A 355 -8.35 -34.62 -92.05
N GLN A 356 -7.42 -34.02 -91.30
CA GLN A 356 -6.83 -34.59 -90.08
C GLN A 356 -6.70 -33.51 -89.00
N GLU A 357 -6.91 -33.91 -87.74
CA GLU A 357 -6.69 -33.05 -86.57
C GLU A 357 -5.36 -33.41 -85.88
N PHE A 358 -4.63 -32.38 -85.47
CA PHE A 358 -3.37 -32.51 -84.74
C PHE A 358 -3.47 -31.72 -83.43
N LEU A 359 -3.13 -32.36 -82.32
CA LEU A 359 -3.08 -31.71 -81.00
C LEU A 359 -1.65 -31.30 -80.68
N ILE A 360 -1.45 -30.00 -80.44
CA ILE A 360 -0.26 -29.45 -79.80
C ILE A 360 -0.57 -29.29 -78.31
N SER A 361 0.16 -29.98 -77.45
CA SER A 361 0.06 -29.85 -76.00
C SER A 361 1.26 -29.07 -75.42
N GLU A 362 1.04 -28.37 -74.31
CA GLU A 362 2.06 -27.77 -73.46
C GLU A 362 2.18 -28.51 -72.11
N PRO A 363 3.29 -28.36 -71.36
CA PRO A 363 3.38 -28.83 -69.98
C PRO A 363 2.65 -27.88 -69.01
N ASN A 364 2.38 -28.34 -67.80
CA ASN A 364 1.89 -27.47 -66.72
C ASN A 364 2.92 -26.38 -66.36
N GLU A 365 2.45 -25.22 -65.88
CA GLU A 365 3.30 -24.14 -65.35
C GLU A 365 4.31 -24.64 -64.30
N LEU A 366 5.56 -24.17 -64.34
CA LEU A 366 6.59 -24.52 -63.37
C LEU A 366 6.44 -23.64 -62.11
N GLU A 367 5.75 -24.17 -61.10
CA GLU A 367 5.55 -23.54 -59.81
C GLU A 367 6.54 -24.05 -58.75
N GLY A 368 6.71 -23.30 -57.66
CA GLY A 368 7.48 -23.76 -56.52
C GLY A 368 7.32 -22.88 -55.28
N ILE A 369 7.58 -23.48 -54.13
CA ILE A 369 7.46 -22.85 -52.82
C ILE A 369 8.71 -23.08 -51.98
N ILE A 370 9.07 -22.05 -51.21
CA ILE A 370 10.11 -22.14 -50.18
C ILE A 370 9.48 -22.70 -48.90
N ILE A 371 10.11 -23.73 -48.33
CA ILE A 371 9.72 -24.38 -47.07
C ILE A 371 10.94 -24.63 -46.16
N ASN A 372 10.68 -25.16 -44.97
CA ASN A 372 11.71 -25.61 -44.01
C ASN A 372 12.83 -24.58 -43.77
N ILE A 373 12.47 -23.29 -43.70
CA ILE A 373 13.41 -22.20 -43.43
C ILE A 373 13.89 -22.30 -41.98
N ILE A 374 15.16 -22.63 -41.78
CA ILE A 374 15.82 -22.65 -40.48
C ILE A 374 16.69 -21.41 -40.37
N GLN A 375 16.32 -20.51 -39.46
CA GLN A 375 17.08 -19.30 -39.16
C GLN A 375 18.33 -19.63 -38.30
N PRO A 376 19.43 -18.88 -38.42
CA PRO A 376 20.66 -19.17 -37.70
C PRO A 376 20.53 -18.86 -36.21
N VAL A 377 20.90 -19.84 -35.37
CA VAL A 377 20.93 -19.69 -33.90
C VAL A 377 22.37 -19.54 -33.44
N SER A 378 22.67 -18.48 -32.68
CA SER A 378 24.01 -18.20 -32.15
C SER A 378 24.57 -19.41 -31.38
N PRO A 379 25.82 -19.86 -31.65
CA PRO A 379 26.87 -19.19 -32.39
C PRO A 379 26.92 -19.52 -33.90
N SER A 380 25.95 -20.24 -34.47
CA SER A 380 25.85 -20.38 -35.92
C SER A 380 25.52 -19.03 -36.55
N THR A 381 26.15 -18.74 -37.68
CA THR A 381 25.84 -17.56 -38.51
C THR A 381 24.97 -17.90 -39.71
N ASN A 382 24.79 -19.19 -40.03
CA ASN A 382 24.16 -19.62 -41.26
C ASN A 382 22.89 -20.45 -41.01
N GLY A 383 21.88 -20.25 -41.85
CA GLY A 383 20.62 -20.99 -41.89
C GLY A 383 20.56 -22.01 -43.03
N SER A 384 19.36 -22.54 -43.28
CA SER A 384 19.05 -23.44 -44.39
C SER A 384 17.62 -23.25 -44.89
N SER A 385 17.34 -23.71 -46.11
CA SER A 385 16.00 -23.68 -46.70
C SER A 385 15.84 -24.78 -47.76
N GLU A 386 14.61 -25.16 -48.04
CA GLU A 386 14.25 -26.18 -49.03
C GLU A 386 13.20 -25.65 -50.02
N VAL A 387 13.27 -26.14 -51.26
CA VAL A 387 12.31 -25.86 -52.33
C VAL A 387 11.48 -27.11 -52.64
N ILE A 388 10.16 -26.97 -52.68
CA ILE A 388 9.28 -27.90 -53.39
C ILE A 388 8.88 -27.28 -54.72
N VAL A 389 8.86 -28.10 -55.78
CA VAL A 389 8.53 -27.70 -57.15
C VAL A 389 7.38 -28.55 -57.68
N LEU A 390 6.50 -27.93 -58.47
CA LEU A 390 5.30 -28.53 -59.06
C LEU A 390 5.20 -28.10 -60.54
N GLY A 391 4.63 -28.95 -61.38
CA GLY A 391 4.52 -28.70 -62.83
C GLY A 391 5.88 -28.64 -63.56
N GLY A 392 5.90 -28.08 -64.77
CA GLY A 392 7.02 -28.21 -65.71
C GLY A 392 7.27 -29.65 -66.19
N THR A 393 8.42 -29.88 -66.82
CA THR A 393 8.84 -31.18 -67.38
C THR A 393 9.97 -31.81 -66.57
N PRO A 394 9.72 -32.85 -65.76
CA PRO A 394 10.76 -33.54 -64.98
C PRO A 394 11.91 -34.09 -65.87
N SER A 395 13.19 -34.06 -65.47
CA SER A 395 13.77 -33.72 -64.16
C SER A 395 14.22 -32.27 -63.99
N TYR A 396 14.14 -31.75 -62.76
CA TYR A 396 14.59 -30.41 -62.39
C TYR A 396 16.07 -30.35 -61.98
N THR A 397 16.67 -29.18 -62.19
CA THR A 397 17.99 -28.78 -61.70
C THR A 397 17.85 -27.53 -60.83
N TYR A 398 18.73 -27.39 -59.84
CA TYR A 398 18.70 -26.30 -58.87
C TYR A 398 20.03 -25.54 -58.92
N SER A 399 19.98 -24.22 -58.78
CA SER A 399 21.15 -23.35 -58.70
C SER A 399 20.89 -22.26 -57.67
N TRP A 400 21.39 -22.46 -56.46
CA TRP A 400 21.40 -21.46 -55.40
C TRP A 400 22.57 -20.48 -55.60
N ASP A 401 22.42 -19.25 -55.14
CA ASP A 401 23.46 -18.22 -55.22
C ASP A 401 24.72 -18.50 -54.36
N ASN A 402 24.60 -19.35 -53.34
CA ASN A 402 25.72 -19.89 -52.57
C ASN A 402 26.47 -21.03 -53.30
N GLY A 403 25.95 -21.50 -54.44
CA GLY A 403 26.53 -22.56 -55.26
C GLY A 403 25.99 -23.98 -55.00
N GLU A 404 25.01 -24.15 -54.10
CA GLU A 404 24.33 -25.42 -53.91
C GLU A 404 23.46 -25.80 -55.12
N THR A 405 23.32 -27.11 -55.39
CA THR A 405 22.64 -27.64 -56.58
C THR A 405 21.58 -28.71 -56.26
N THR A 406 21.00 -28.66 -55.06
CA THR A 406 19.95 -29.59 -54.62
C THR A 406 18.69 -28.82 -54.20
N PRO A 407 17.53 -29.48 -53.99
CA PRO A 407 16.32 -28.82 -53.48
C PRO A 407 16.53 -28.13 -52.13
N THR A 408 17.48 -28.62 -51.32
CA THR A 408 17.89 -28.01 -50.05
C THR A 408 19.18 -27.23 -50.24
N ALA A 409 19.26 -26.02 -49.68
CA ALA A 409 20.51 -25.32 -49.44
C ALA A 409 20.78 -25.19 -47.94
N ASN A 410 22.02 -25.48 -47.58
CA ASN A 410 22.56 -25.29 -46.23
C ASN A 410 23.62 -24.17 -46.28
N GLU A 411 24.05 -23.73 -45.11
CA GLU A 411 25.08 -22.69 -44.97
C GLU A 411 24.72 -21.35 -45.66
N LEU A 412 23.42 -21.03 -45.75
CA LEU A 412 22.91 -19.73 -46.21
C LEU A 412 23.27 -18.65 -45.17
N ALA A 413 23.98 -17.61 -45.57
CA ALA A 413 24.37 -16.51 -44.68
C ALA A 413 23.17 -15.56 -44.42
N PRO A 414 23.26 -14.61 -43.48
CA PRO A 414 22.21 -13.61 -43.32
C PRO A 414 22.12 -12.71 -44.56
N GLY A 415 20.92 -12.59 -45.12
CA GLY A 415 20.64 -11.91 -46.38
C GLY A 415 19.51 -12.55 -47.18
N ILE A 416 19.24 -11.96 -48.35
CA ILE A 416 18.31 -12.52 -49.33
C ILE A 416 19.08 -13.48 -50.24
N HIS A 417 18.59 -14.70 -50.32
CA HIS A 417 19.14 -15.80 -51.10
C HIS A 417 18.20 -16.20 -52.23
N ASN A 418 18.73 -16.36 -53.44
CA ASN A 418 17.97 -16.75 -54.61
C ASN A 418 18.30 -18.19 -55.04
N VAL A 419 17.27 -18.90 -55.50
CA VAL A 419 17.40 -20.22 -56.15
C VAL A 419 16.72 -20.18 -57.51
N THR A 420 17.48 -20.57 -58.54
CA THR A 420 16.93 -20.81 -59.89
C THR A 420 16.67 -22.30 -60.03
N VAL A 421 15.44 -22.66 -60.33
CA VAL A 421 15.03 -24.02 -60.71
C VAL A 421 14.89 -24.03 -62.23
N VAL A 422 15.47 -25.02 -62.90
CA VAL A 422 15.30 -25.22 -64.35
C VAL A 422 14.85 -26.65 -64.61
N ASP A 423 13.77 -26.82 -65.38
CA ASP A 423 13.25 -28.12 -65.76
C ASP A 423 14.09 -28.81 -66.87
N SER A 424 13.64 -29.97 -67.35
CA SER A 424 14.40 -30.72 -68.38
C SER A 424 14.32 -30.15 -69.80
N ARG A 425 13.43 -29.19 -70.05
CA ARG A 425 13.26 -28.50 -71.34
C ARG A 425 13.85 -27.09 -71.35
N GLY A 426 14.16 -26.53 -70.19
CA GLY A 426 14.84 -25.25 -70.03
C GLY A 426 13.96 -24.15 -69.44
N CYS A 427 12.79 -24.48 -68.91
CA CYS A 427 11.88 -23.52 -68.29
C CYS A 427 12.45 -23.11 -66.92
N GLU A 428 12.62 -21.80 -66.68
CA GLU A 428 13.26 -21.27 -65.47
C GLU A 428 12.24 -20.66 -64.48
N LEU A 429 12.36 -21.03 -63.21
CA LEU A 429 11.65 -20.43 -62.07
C LEU A 429 12.68 -19.87 -61.08
N ILE A 430 12.49 -18.63 -60.60
CA ILE A 430 13.35 -18.02 -59.57
C ILE A 430 12.54 -17.80 -58.29
N LEU A 431 13.00 -18.38 -57.19
CA LEU A 431 12.46 -18.19 -55.85
C LEU A 431 13.47 -17.47 -54.95
N THR A 432 12.97 -16.80 -53.91
CA THR A 432 13.79 -15.99 -52.98
C THR A 432 13.45 -16.31 -51.54
N VAL A 433 14.45 -16.48 -50.67
CA VAL A 433 14.32 -16.67 -49.22
C VAL A 433 15.15 -15.64 -48.47
N GLU A 434 14.68 -15.15 -47.33
CA GLU A 434 15.43 -14.23 -46.46
C GLU A 434 15.87 -14.95 -45.17
N ILE A 435 17.17 -14.89 -44.90
CA ILE A 435 17.81 -15.40 -43.70
C ILE A 435 18.20 -14.20 -42.83
N TYR A 436 17.71 -14.14 -41.60
CA TYR A 436 17.99 -13.04 -40.67
C TYR A 436 19.29 -13.28 -39.90
N GLU A 437 19.92 -12.22 -39.39
CA GLU A 437 21.03 -12.37 -38.44
C GLU A 437 20.52 -13.02 -37.14
N PRO A 438 21.33 -13.84 -36.44
CA PRO A 438 20.91 -14.45 -35.17
C PRO A 438 20.41 -13.41 -34.16
N LEU A 439 19.25 -13.66 -33.54
CA LEU A 439 18.71 -12.78 -32.51
C LEU A 439 19.71 -12.63 -31.35
N SER A 440 19.97 -11.38 -30.99
CA SER A 440 20.91 -10.95 -29.97
C SER A 440 20.43 -9.65 -29.33
N ALA A 441 21.15 -9.18 -28.30
CA ALA A 441 20.85 -7.90 -27.68
C ALA A 441 22.10 -7.17 -27.19
N ILE A 442 22.01 -5.84 -27.22
CA ILE A 442 22.84 -4.95 -26.40
C ILE A 442 21.96 -4.34 -25.32
N PHE A 443 22.57 -3.97 -24.19
CA PHE A 443 21.85 -3.38 -23.07
C PHE A 443 22.66 -2.24 -22.44
N ASN A 444 21.94 -1.24 -21.93
CA ASN A 444 22.46 -0.20 -21.06
C ASN A 444 21.95 -0.45 -19.64
N VAL A 445 22.83 -0.36 -18.63
CA VAL A 445 22.47 -0.46 -17.21
C VAL A 445 22.74 0.88 -16.54
N THR A 446 21.78 1.33 -15.73
CA THR A 446 22.02 2.34 -14.69
C THR A 446 22.12 1.59 -13.36
N GLU A 447 23.28 1.68 -12.72
CA GLU A 447 23.56 1.02 -11.45
C GLU A 447 22.97 1.81 -10.26
N ASN A 448 22.79 1.13 -9.12
CA ASN A 448 22.31 1.78 -7.89
C ASN A 448 23.44 2.55 -7.20
N PHE A 449 23.25 3.86 -7.00
CA PHE A 449 24.28 4.69 -6.34
C PHE A 449 24.47 4.38 -4.86
N CYS A 450 23.46 3.80 -4.20
CA CYS A 450 23.47 3.44 -2.78
C CYS A 450 23.07 1.97 -2.57
N PHE A 451 23.61 1.34 -1.53
CA PHE A 451 23.53 -0.11 -1.28
C PHE A 451 22.11 -0.70 -1.21
N SER A 452 21.12 0.09 -0.78
CA SER A 452 19.74 -0.35 -0.53
C SER A 452 18.69 0.45 -1.30
N GLU A 453 19.11 1.29 -2.26
CA GLU A 453 18.20 1.98 -3.16
C GLU A 453 17.86 1.08 -4.37
N CYS A 454 16.70 1.34 -4.97
CA CYS A 454 16.22 0.66 -6.16
C CYS A 454 15.92 1.71 -7.23
N GLU A 455 16.94 2.46 -7.63
CA GLU A 455 16.90 3.51 -8.67
C GLU A 455 17.47 3.01 -10.02
N GLY A 456 17.97 1.78 -10.05
CA GLY A 456 18.58 1.18 -11.23
C GLY A 456 17.60 1.01 -12.38
N SER A 457 18.13 0.89 -13.60
CA SER A 457 17.34 0.64 -14.80
C SER A 457 18.12 -0.16 -15.82
N ILE A 458 17.39 -0.95 -16.61
CA ILE A 458 17.95 -1.67 -17.75
C ILE A 458 17.15 -1.29 -19.01
N GLU A 459 17.87 -0.91 -20.05
CA GLU A 459 17.34 -0.69 -21.40
C GLU A 459 17.96 -1.71 -22.35
N ILE A 460 17.13 -2.54 -23.00
CA ILE A 460 17.53 -3.54 -23.98
C ILE A 460 17.22 -3.03 -25.39
N GLN A 461 18.19 -3.18 -26.29
CA GLN A 461 18.00 -3.08 -27.74
C GLN A 461 18.29 -4.43 -28.39
N ALA A 462 17.26 -5.06 -28.95
CA ALA A 462 17.38 -6.26 -29.76
C ALA A 462 18.06 -5.98 -31.12
N ILE A 463 18.84 -6.94 -31.61
CA ILE A 463 19.60 -6.89 -32.87
C ILE A 463 19.53 -8.28 -33.54
N GLY A 464 19.29 -8.33 -34.85
CA GLY A 464 19.01 -9.57 -35.56
C GLY A 464 17.58 -10.08 -35.30
N GLY A 465 17.22 -11.20 -35.91
CA GLY A 465 15.85 -11.73 -35.94
C GLY A 465 14.87 -10.86 -36.75
N LEU A 466 13.60 -11.27 -36.74
CA LEU A 466 12.50 -10.58 -37.41
C LEU A 466 11.67 -9.75 -36.43
N ALA A 467 11.61 -8.43 -36.61
CA ALA A 467 10.73 -7.56 -35.84
C ALA A 467 9.24 -7.77 -36.22
N PRO A 468 8.27 -7.61 -35.28
CA PRO A 468 8.41 -7.07 -33.92
C PRO A 468 9.05 -8.03 -32.90
N TYR A 469 9.71 -7.45 -31.89
CA TYR A 469 10.25 -8.19 -30.75
C TYR A 469 9.31 -8.11 -29.55
N THR A 470 9.24 -9.21 -28.81
CA THR A 470 8.59 -9.29 -27.49
C THR A 470 9.64 -9.48 -26.41
N TYR A 471 9.39 -8.91 -25.23
CA TYR A 471 10.27 -9.01 -24.07
C TYR A 471 9.50 -9.72 -22.96
N THR A 472 10.14 -10.66 -22.27
CA THR A 472 9.60 -11.33 -21.09
C THR A 472 10.69 -11.37 -20.03
N TRP A 473 10.55 -10.51 -19.03
CA TRP A 473 11.41 -10.56 -17.85
C TRP A 473 10.92 -11.65 -16.90
N ILE A 474 11.84 -12.36 -16.22
CA ILE A 474 11.45 -13.38 -15.22
C ILE A 474 10.59 -12.78 -14.09
N HIS A 475 10.74 -11.48 -13.84
CA HIS A 475 9.95 -10.71 -12.87
C HIS A 475 8.57 -10.26 -13.37
N GLY A 476 8.17 -10.58 -14.60
CA GLY A 476 6.82 -10.37 -15.15
C GLY A 476 6.64 -9.13 -16.02
N GLU A 477 7.65 -8.25 -16.11
CA GLU A 477 7.64 -7.10 -17.02
C GLU A 477 7.75 -7.54 -18.50
N ILE A 478 7.24 -6.70 -19.40
CA ILE A 478 7.10 -7.00 -20.85
C ILE A 478 7.67 -5.91 -21.78
N THR A 479 8.38 -4.93 -21.23
CA THR A 479 8.96 -3.80 -21.96
C THR A 479 10.45 -4.01 -22.25
N SER A 480 10.96 -3.35 -23.30
CA SER A 480 12.40 -3.27 -23.58
C SER A 480 13.19 -2.55 -22.49
N THR A 481 12.52 -1.70 -21.71
CA THR A 481 13.10 -0.89 -20.65
C THR A 481 12.36 -1.15 -19.35
N ILE A 482 13.11 -1.40 -18.28
CA ILE A 482 12.62 -1.56 -16.90
C ILE A 482 13.41 -0.63 -15.98
N VAL A 483 12.74 -0.12 -14.94
CA VAL A 483 13.23 0.91 -14.01
C VAL A 483 12.87 0.52 -12.57
N ASP A 484 13.32 1.32 -11.61
CA ASP A 484 13.11 1.12 -10.17
C ASP A 484 13.72 -0.22 -9.67
N LEU A 485 14.89 -0.57 -10.20
CA LEU A 485 15.56 -1.86 -9.97
C LEU A 485 16.54 -1.81 -8.81
N CYS A 486 16.41 -2.76 -7.88
CA CYS A 486 17.38 -3.00 -6.82
C CYS A 486 18.63 -3.70 -7.37
N ALA A 487 19.69 -3.82 -6.57
CA ALA A 487 20.88 -4.57 -6.98
C ALA A 487 20.62 -6.09 -6.98
N ASP A 488 20.46 -6.68 -8.16
CA ASP A 488 20.23 -8.11 -8.39
C ASP A 488 20.55 -8.49 -9.86
N ILE A 489 20.45 -9.78 -10.19
CA ILE A 489 20.57 -10.28 -11.56
C ILE A 489 19.19 -10.36 -12.20
N TYR A 490 19.00 -9.57 -13.27
CA TYR A 490 17.77 -9.52 -14.05
C TYR A 490 17.91 -10.34 -15.33
N THR A 491 17.02 -11.30 -15.53
CA THR A 491 16.96 -12.12 -16.75
C THR A 491 15.82 -11.67 -17.65
N CYS A 492 16.14 -11.39 -18.92
CA CYS A 492 15.17 -11.15 -19.99
C CYS A 492 15.24 -12.26 -21.03
N ILE A 493 14.08 -12.73 -21.48
CA ILE A 493 13.92 -13.51 -22.72
C ILE A 493 13.33 -12.57 -23.76
N ILE A 494 14.02 -12.44 -24.88
CA ILE A 494 13.62 -11.65 -26.04
C ILE A 494 13.20 -12.65 -27.12
N THR A 495 12.03 -12.49 -27.72
CA THR A 495 11.53 -13.37 -28.78
C THR A 495 11.13 -12.55 -30.00
N ASP A 496 11.56 -12.96 -31.19
CA ASP A 496 11.23 -12.33 -32.47
C ASP A 496 9.93 -12.88 -33.08
N ASP A 497 9.44 -12.26 -34.16
CA ASP A 497 8.18 -12.64 -34.83
C ASP A 497 8.26 -14.03 -35.49
N TYR A 498 9.47 -14.54 -35.71
CA TYR A 498 9.73 -15.89 -36.22
C TYR A 498 9.77 -16.95 -35.09
N GLY A 499 9.66 -16.54 -33.82
CA GLY A 499 9.71 -17.42 -32.65
C GLY A 499 11.12 -17.78 -32.17
N SER A 500 12.16 -17.20 -32.76
CA SER A 500 13.53 -17.30 -32.26
C SER A 500 13.66 -16.53 -30.95
N PHE A 501 14.40 -17.06 -29.98
CA PHE A 501 14.56 -16.41 -28.67
C PHE A 501 16.03 -16.26 -28.25
N TYR A 502 16.30 -15.18 -27.52
CA TYR A 502 17.60 -14.88 -26.91
C TYR A 502 17.41 -14.56 -25.43
N GLN A 503 18.15 -15.26 -24.56
CA GLN A 503 18.14 -14.99 -23.12
C GLN A 503 19.40 -14.22 -22.73
N VAL A 504 19.21 -13.14 -21.96
CA VAL A 504 20.30 -12.33 -21.38
C VAL A 504 20.13 -12.22 -19.87
N GLU A 505 21.24 -12.32 -19.14
CA GLU A 505 21.33 -12.07 -17.70
C GLU A 505 22.15 -10.80 -17.49
N ILE A 506 21.59 -9.85 -16.74
CA ILE A 506 22.12 -8.49 -16.58
C ILE A 506 22.21 -8.21 -15.08
N ASN A 507 23.42 -7.99 -14.58
CA ASN A 507 23.65 -7.64 -13.19
C ASN A 507 23.42 -6.14 -13.00
N VAL A 508 22.56 -5.74 -12.06
CA VAL A 508 22.51 -4.38 -11.53
C VAL A 508 23.31 -4.38 -10.23
N GLU A 509 24.38 -3.60 -10.18
CA GLU A 509 25.24 -3.47 -9.02
C GLU A 509 24.79 -2.32 -8.11
N SER A 510 25.24 -2.35 -6.85
CA SER A 510 25.19 -1.20 -5.95
C SER A 510 26.55 -0.93 -5.33
N TYR A 511 26.80 0.32 -4.94
CA TYR A 511 28.00 0.67 -4.18
C TYR A 511 27.97 0.03 -2.77
N PRO A 512 29.14 -0.25 -2.16
CA PRO A 512 29.20 -0.91 -0.86
C PRO A 512 28.46 -0.13 0.22
N GLU A 513 27.78 -0.85 1.12
CA GLU A 513 27.16 -0.28 2.33
C GLU A 513 28.17 0.54 3.15
N ILE A 514 27.73 1.66 3.73
CA ILE A 514 28.53 2.39 4.72
C ILE A 514 28.55 1.57 6.01
N PHE A 515 29.71 1.01 6.34
CA PHE A 515 29.94 0.25 7.57
C PHE A 515 30.64 1.14 8.61
N LEU A 516 30.07 1.18 9.82
CA LEU A 516 30.57 1.95 10.94
C LEU A 516 31.14 1.01 12.02
N ASP A 517 32.43 1.14 12.31
CA ASP A 517 33.04 0.63 13.54
C ASP A 517 33.10 1.78 14.56
N THR A 518 32.74 1.51 15.82
CA THR A 518 32.48 2.57 16.82
C THR A 518 33.20 2.24 18.13
N ASP A 519 33.98 3.18 18.65
CA ASP A 519 34.39 3.20 20.05
C ASP A 519 33.82 4.45 20.74
N PHE A 520 33.29 4.30 21.94
CA PHE A 520 32.76 5.44 22.69
C PHE A 520 32.84 5.19 24.19
N SER A 521 33.02 6.26 24.95
CA SER A 521 32.99 6.18 26.41
C SER A 521 31.94 7.10 27.01
N ASN A 522 31.26 6.58 28.03
CA ASN A 522 30.48 7.36 28.97
C ASN A 522 31.37 8.40 29.69
N THR A 523 30.73 9.35 30.37
CA THR A 523 31.41 10.26 31.29
C THR A 523 32.08 9.47 32.42
N ILE A 524 33.24 9.93 32.91
CA ILE A 524 33.97 9.27 33.99
C ILE A 524 33.50 9.77 35.36
N CYS A 525 33.13 11.05 35.46
CA CYS A 525 32.67 11.67 36.70
C CYS A 525 31.25 12.26 36.56
N TYR A 526 30.48 12.26 37.64
CA TYR A 526 29.15 12.87 37.64
C TYR A 526 29.23 14.36 37.25
N LEU A 527 28.38 14.81 36.32
CA LEU A 527 28.40 16.13 35.67
C LEU A 527 29.71 16.51 34.94
N SER A 528 30.58 15.56 34.58
CA SER A 528 31.72 15.86 33.69
C SER A 528 31.32 15.93 32.21
N ASN A 529 32.30 16.29 31.39
CA ASN A 529 32.19 16.34 29.94
C ASN A 529 33.40 15.65 29.30
N ASP A 530 33.77 14.46 29.76
CA ASP A 530 34.95 13.70 29.30
C ASP A 530 34.59 12.47 28.45
N GLY A 531 33.30 12.26 28.15
CA GLY A 531 32.87 11.28 27.17
C GLY A 531 33.35 11.62 25.75
N TYR A 532 33.42 10.60 24.89
CA TYR A 532 33.76 10.73 23.48
C TYR A 532 33.05 9.68 22.64
N ILE A 533 32.98 9.93 21.33
CA ILE A 533 32.62 8.97 20.28
C ILE A 533 33.69 9.09 19.19
N ASP A 534 34.35 7.97 18.91
CA ASP A 534 35.39 7.75 17.91
C ASP A 534 34.77 6.85 16.82
N LEU A 535 34.83 7.32 15.58
CA LEU A 535 34.17 6.67 14.44
C LEU A 535 35.20 6.23 13.42
N ASN A 536 35.07 5.00 12.92
CA ASN A 536 35.89 4.49 11.85
C ASN A 536 34.98 4.05 10.69
N VAL A 537 34.82 4.93 9.70
CA VAL A 537 33.91 4.74 8.57
C VAL A 537 34.57 3.98 7.42
N SER A 538 33.90 2.96 6.91
CA SER A 538 34.32 2.20 5.73
C SER A 538 33.14 1.88 4.80
N GLY A 539 33.41 1.46 3.56
CA GLY A 539 32.35 1.32 2.54
C GLY A 539 31.85 2.68 2.01
N GLY A 540 30.78 2.68 1.22
CA GLY A 540 30.36 3.87 0.46
C GLY A 540 31.46 4.44 -0.46
N LEU A 541 31.29 5.69 -0.90
CA LEU A 541 32.29 6.46 -1.66
C LEU A 541 32.84 7.67 -0.89
N PHE A 542 34.12 7.61 -0.51
CA PHE A 542 34.88 8.74 0.03
C PHE A 542 34.93 9.93 -0.97
N PRO A 543 34.84 11.20 -0.51
CA PRO A 543 34.81 11.66 0.88
C PRO A 543 33.46 11.54 1.59
N TYR A 544 33.50 11.26 2.89
CA TYR A 544 32.34 11.35 3.77
C TYR A 544 32.17 12.75 4.34
N THR A 545 30.94 13.07 4.73
CA THR A 545 30.55 14.25 5.49
C THR A 545 29.81 13.81 6.75
N PHE A 546 30.05 14.51 7.85
CA PHE A 546 29.48 14.20 9.16
C PHE A 546 28.60 15.36 9.61
N ASN A 547 27.42 15.06 10.13
CA ASN A 547 26.51 16.06 10.69
C ASN A 547 25.96 15.54 12.02
N TRP A 548 26.52 16.02 13.12
CA TRP A 548 26.12 15.63 14.47
C TRP A 548 24.97 16.49 15.01
N SER A 549 24.13 15.93 15.87
CA SER A 549 23.03 16.63 16.56
C SER A 549 23.51 17.78 17.46
N ASN A 550 24.78 17.78 17.89
CA ASN A 550 25.43 18.88 18.60
C ASN A 550 26.03 19.97 17.68
N GLY A 551 25.90 19.81 16.35
CA GLY A 551 26.41 20.73 15.32
C GLY A 551 27.86 20.50 14.91
N ALA A 552 28.53 19.45 15.38
CA ALA A 552 29.86 19.07 14.91
C ALA A 552 29.85 18.49 13.49
N MET A 553 30.98 18.64 12.79
CA MET A 553 31.19 18.19 11.40
C MET A 553 32.47 17.35 11.24
N THR A 554 33.03 16.86 12.34
CA THR A 554 34.17 15.95 12.38
C THR A 554 33.68 14.50 12.49
N GLU A 555 34.53 13.57 12.06
CA GLU A 555 34.34 12.12 12.25
C GLU A 555 34.19 11.81 13.74
N ASP A 556 35.21 12.13 14.53
CA ASP A 556 35.18 12.00 15.99
C ASP A 556 34.59 13.22 16.69
N ILE A 557 33.94 13.00 17.83
CA ILE A 557 33.56 14.05 18.77
C ILE A 557 33.97 13.69 20.20
N THR A 558 34.60 14.65 20.88
CA THR A 558 35.09 14.52 22.26
C THR A 558 34.49 15.61 23.14
N GLN A 559 34.75 15.52 24.45
CA GLN A 559 34.28 16.46 25.46
C GLN A 559 32.77 16.45 25.69
N LEU A 560 32.17 15.25 25.62
CA LEU A 560 30.72 15.04 25.69
C LEU A 560 30.26 14.89 27.14
N SER A 561 29.19 15.61 27.50
CA SER A 561 28.40 15.36 28.70
C SER A 561 27.37 14.26 28.44
N ASN A 562 26.64 13.84 29.48
CA ASN A 562 25.57 12.86 29.31
C ASN A 562 24.49 13.36 28.33
N GLY A 563 24.01 12.46 27.47
CA GLY A 563 23.04 12.84 26.45
C GLY A 563 23.00 11.92 25.24
N LEU A 564 22.10 12.24 24.31
CA LEU A 564 21.88 11.51 23.08
C LEU A 564 22.50 12.28 21.91
N TYR A 565 23.47 11.65 21.24
CA TYR A 565 24.21 12.20 20.12
C TYR A 565 23.87 11.38 18.88
N GLN A 566 23.27 12.02 17.89
CA GLN A 566 22.96 11.42 16.59
C GLN A 566 23.96 11.95 15.57
N VAL A 567 24.45 11.09 14.68
CA VAL A 567 25.24 11.48 13.50
C VAL A 567 24.52 11.05 12.24
N THR A 568 24.40 11.96 11.28
CA THR A 568 24.15 11.60 9.88
C THR A 568 25.52 11.55 9.19
N ILE A 569 25.89 10.40 8.62
CA ILE A 569 27.12 10.21 7.84
C ILE A 569 26.68 10.09 6.38
N THR A 570 27.18 10.97 5.52
CA THR A 570 26.79 11.02 4.11
C THR A 570 28.01 10.97 3.20
N ASP A 571 28.03 10.02 2.27
CA ASP A 571 29.13 9.82 1.33
C ASP A 571 29.05 10.76 0.10
N SER A 572 29.99 10.63 -0.83
CA SER A 572 30.06 11.49 -2.02
C SER A 572 29.01 11.21 -3.11
N ASN A 573 28.25 10.10 -3.00
CA ASN A 573 27.05 9.84 -3.81
C ASN A 573 25.77 10.42 -3.15
N ASN A 574 25.89 11.02 -1.97
CA ASN A 574 24.79 11.41 -1.06
C ASN A 574 24.08 10.23 -0.38
N CYS A 575 24.67 9.03 -0.37
CA CYS A 575 24.16 7.92 0.42
C CYS A 575 24.37 8.22 1.91
N ALA A 576 23.32 8.13 2.71
CA ALA A 576 23.34 8.53 4.11
C ALA A 576 22.94 7.40 5.06
N ILE A 577 23.68 7.25 6.16
CA ILE A 577 23.28 6.48 7.33
C ILE A 577 23.11 7.40 8.53
N GLU A 578 22.22 7.03 9.46
CA GLU A 578 22.04 7.71 10.74
C GLU A 578 22.33 6.74 11.89
N GLU A 579 23.20 7.16 12.81
CA GLU A 579 23.52 6.38 14.02
C GLU A 579 23.35 7.20 15.29
N THR A 580 23.02 6.54 16.40
CA THR A 580 22.66 7.20 17.66
C THR A 580 23.38 6.60 18.87
N PHE A 581 24.11 7.44 19.57
CA PHE A 581 24.88 7.11 20.76
C PHE A 581 24.24 7.74 21.99
N PHE A 582 24.22 7.02 23.11
CA PHE A 582 23.83 7.54 24.41
C PHE A 582 25.04 7.52 25.34
N ILE A 583 25.54 8.72 25.67
CA ILE A 583 26.61 8.91 26.66
C ILE A 583 25.94 8.91 28.03
N GLU A 584 26.21 7.89 28.84
CA GLU A 584 25.66 7.79 30.19
C GLU A 584 26.39 8.74 31.15
N GLU A 585 25.66 9.15 32.19
CA GLU A 585 26.22 9.91 33.31
C GLU A 585 26.86 8.95 34.32
N ALA A 586 28.07 9.24 34.77
CA ALA A 586 28.70 8.46 35.83
C ALA A 586 27.89 8.57 37.15
N PRO A 587 27.80 7.49 37.95
CA PRO A 587 27.09 7.51 39.22
C PRO A 587 27.77 8.44 40.23
N VAL A 588 26.96 9.07 41.09
CA VAL A 588 27.44 9.80 42.28
C VAL A 588 27.95 8.83 43.35
N PHE A 589 28.91 9.28 44.17
CA PHE A 589 29.29 8.54 45.37
C PHE A 589 28.11 8.43 46.34
N THR A 590 27.92 7.24 46.89
CA THR A 590 27.02 6.97 48.03
C THR A 590 27.86 6.67 49.27
N PHE A 591 27.39 7.13 50.43
CA PHE A 591 27.94 6.82 51.74
C PHE A 591 26.85 7.01 52.80
N ASP A 592 26.98 6.28 53.90
CA ASP A 592 26.18 6.48 55.10
C ASP A 592 26.84 7.52 56.01
N THR A 593 26.03 8.23 56.79
CA THR A 593 26.53 9.18 57.80
C THR A 593 26.13 8.75 59.22
N ILE A 594 27.10 8.71 60.11
CA ILE A 594 26.87 8.61 61.56
C ILE A 594 27.09 10.00 62.14
N ILE A 595 26.01 10.66 62.52
CA ILE A 595 26.03 12.02 63.08
C ILE A 595 25.76 11.96 64.58
N THR A 596 26.68 12.49 65.38
CA THR A 596 26.46 12.73 66.82
C THR A 596 26.08 14.20 66.99
N PRO A 597 24.88 14.51 67.54
CA PRO A 597 24.49 15.88 67.85
C PRO A 597 25.49 16.58 68.76
N ALA A 598 25.53 17.92 68.69
CA ALA A 598 26.26 18.75 69.65
C ALA A 598 25.32 19.16 70.79
N ASP A 599 25.76 19.02 72.04
CA ASP A 599 24.94 19.35 73.21
C ASP A 599 25.02 20.84 73.54
N CYS A 600 23.88 21.53 73.60
CA CYS A 600 23.77 22.89 74.16
C CYS A 600 24.85 23.88 73.68
N SER A 601 25.14 23.86 72.37
CA SER A 601 26.18 24.66 71.70
C SER A 601 27.64 24.38 72.12
N LEU A 602 27.91 23.26 72.79
CA LEU A 602 29.26 22.75 73.04
C LEU A 602 29.91 22.21 71.76
N ASN A 603 31.24 22.19 71.75
CA ASN A 603 32.03 21.58 70.69
C ASN A 603 32.23 20.07 70.93
N ASN A 604 31.15 19.29 70.93
CA ASN A 604 31.19 17.84 71.17
C ASN A 604 30.45 17.00 70.12
N GLY A 605 29.77 17.62 69.15
CA GLY A 605 29.18 16.91 68.01
C GLY A 605 30.23 16.38 67.04
N SER A 606 29.81 15.44 66.19
CA SER A 606 30.66 14.79 65.18
C SER A 606 29.88 14.31 63.97
N ILE A 607 30.59 14.18 62.85
CA ILE A 607 30.13 13.47 61.65
C ILE A 607 31.20 12.43 61.30
N PHE A 608 30.78 11.19 61.06
CA PHE A 608 31.62 10.09 60.62
C PHE A 608 31.01 9.49 59.35
N LEU A 609 31.76 9.47 58.25
CA LEU A 609 31.32 8.95 56.95
C LEU A 609 31.70 7.47 56.83
N VAL A 610 30.75 6.60 56.43
CA VAL A 610 30.97 5.14 56.33
C VAL A 610 30.32 4.55 55.08
N ASN A 611 30.61 3.28 54.79
CA ASN A 611 29.97 2.51 53.72
C ASN A 611 30.02 3.20 52.34
N PHE A 612 31.20 3.70 51.96
CA PHE A 612 31.42 4.31 50.65
C PHE A 612 31.30 3.30 49.51
N GLU A 613 30.49 3.60 48.49
CA GLU A 613 30.48 2.90 47.21
C GLU A 613 31.17 3.79 46.14
N GLY A 614 32.36 3.37 45.70
CA GLY A 614 33.26 4.13 44.82
C GLY A 614 34.70 3.59 44.84
N GLU A 615 35.63 4.23 44.12
CA GLU A 615 37.02 3.77 43.98
C GLU A 615 37.97 4.38 45.03
N ASN A 616 38.59 3.51 45.83
CA ASN A 616 39.48 3.87 46.94
C ASN A 616 40.93 4.14 46.45
N PRO A 617 41.70 5.08 47.05
CA PRO A 617 41.40 5.90 48.22
C PRO A 617 40.64 7.20 47.94
N TYR A 618 39.92 7.67 48.96
CA TYR A 618 39.27 8.98 48.99
C TYR A 618 40.13 10.02 49.69
N LEU A 619 40.13 11.23 49.16
CA LEU A 619 40.63 12.45 49.79
C LEU A 619 39.44 13.29 50.27
N TYR A 620 39.53 13.78 51.50
CA TYR A 620 38.50 14.61 52.12
C TYR A 620 39.00 16.04 52.30
N SER A 621 38.11 17.02 52.15
CA SER A 621 38.35 18.41 52.54
C SER A 621 37.07 18.99 53.13
N TRP A 622 37.05 19.14 54.45
CA TRP A 622 35.93 19.72 55.19
C TRP A 622 36.02 21.25 55.23
N SER A 623 34.89 21.94 55.26
CA SER A 623 34.82 23.40 55.45
C SER A 623 35.47 23.89 56.75
N SER A 624 35.58 23.01 57.75
CA SER A 624 36.28 23.26 59.01
C SER A 624 37.79 22.97 58.98
N GLY A 625 38.33 22.49 57.86
CA GLY A 625 39.76 22.33 57.58
C GLY A 625 40.32 20.91 57.73
N GLU A 626 39.54 19.96 58.22
CA GLU A 626 39.95 18.55 58.34
C GLU A 626 40.02 17.83 56.99
N THR A 627 40.84 16.77 56.93
CA THR A 627 41.06 15.95 55.72
C THR A 627 40.87 14.44 55.96
N THR A 628 40.05 14.09 56.95
CA THR A 628 39.70 12.72 57.33
C THR A 628 38.26 12.39 56.91
N ASP A 629 37.90 11.12 56.96
CA ASP A 629 36.52 10.58 56.82
C ASP A 629 35.51 11.12 57.86
N SER A 630 35.96 12.02 58.73
CA SER A 630 35.25 12.42 59.93
C SER A 630 35.72 13.75 60.49
N ILE A 631 34.77 14.43 61.15
CA ILE A 631 34.99 15.63 61.97
C ILE A 631 34.44 15.39 63.37
N THR A 632 35.17 15.83 64.39
CA THR A 632 34.79 15.68 65.80
C THR A 632 35.02 16.98 66.56
N ASN A 633 34.43 17.09 67.75
CA ASN A 633 34.51 18.27 68.61
C ASN A 633 34.01 19.54 67.90
N LYS A 634 32.84 19.43 67.27
CA LYS A 634 32.22 20.52 66.50
C LYS A 634 30.92 20.97 67.18
N SER A 635 30.62 22.26 67.07
CA SER A 635 29.33 22.82 67.46
C SER A 635 28.23 22.38 66.50
N THR A 636 26.98 22.65 66.86
CA THR A 636 25.89 22.59 65.88
C THR A 636 26.15 23.56 64.72
N GLY A 637 25.76 23.17 63.51
CA GLY A 637 25.97 23.95 62.29
C GLY A 637 26.07 23.10 61.02
N ASN A 638 26.21 23.77 59.88
CA ASN A 638 26.39 23.14 58.58
C ASN A 638 27.89 22.99 58.28
N TYR A 639 28.29 21.81 57.82
CA TYR A 639 29.65 21.46 57.43
C TYR A 639 29.60 20.90 56.01
N SER A 640 30.36 21.48 55.08
CA SER A 640 30.50 20.88 53.75
C SER A 640 31.74 19.99 53.72
N VAL A 641 31.65 18.85 53.04
CA VAL A 641 32.79 17.99 52.72
C VAL A 641 32.93 17.90 51.20
N THR A 642 34.13 18.21 50.71
CA THR A 642 34.55 17.86 49.35
C THR A 642 35.22 16.49 49.42
N ILE A 643 34.75 15.55 48.62
CA ILE A 643 35.28 14.20 48.50
C ILE A 643 35.87 14.07 47.09
N THR A 644 37.09 13.55 46.99
CA THR A 644 37.74 13.22 45.72
C THR A 644 38.17 11.75 45.75
N ASP A 645 37.81 10.98 44.74
CA ASP A 645 38.20 9.58 44.63
C ASP A 645 39.60 9.39 44.00
N ASN A 646 40.00 8.13 43.78
CA ASN A 646 41.27 7.79 43.16
C ASN A 646 41.36 8.09 41.64
N ILE A 647 40.22 8.30 40.97
CA ILE A 647 40.14 8.65 39.55
C ILE A 647 40.24 10.18 39.37
N GLY A 648 39.89 10.95 40.40
CA GLY A 648 39.92 12.41 40.43
C GLY A 648 38.55 13.06 40.40
N CYS A 649 37.46 12.27 40.51
CA CYS A 649 36.09 12.76 40.52
C CYS A 649 35.80 13.50 41.84
N ILE A 650 35.31 14.73 41.76
CA ILE A 650 35.11 15.62 42.92
C ILE A 650 33.61 15.81 43.16
N GLN A 651 33.15 15.57 44.38
CA GLN A 651 31.78 15.86 44.82
C GLN A 651 31.75 16.66 46.13
N VAL A 652 30.70 17.46 46.33
CA VAL A 652 30.54 18.32 47.51
C VAL A 652 29.20 18.03 48.18
N TYR A 653 29.23 17.72 49.46
CA TYR A 653 28.06 17.40 50.27
C TYR A 653 27.93 18.39 51.43
N GLU A 654 26.73 18.92 51.66
CA GLU A 654 26.42 19.68 52.88
C GLU A 654 25.75 18.78 53.91
N LEU A 655 26.34 18.71 55.11
CA LEU A 655 25.87 17.90 56.23
C LEU A 655 25.67 18.79 57.46
N VAL A 656 24.75 18.42 58.34
CA VAL A 656 24.37 19.24 59.50
C VAL A 656 24.67 18.49 60.79
N ILE A 657 25.39 19.11 61.72
CA ILE A 657 25.43 18.67 63.12
C ILE A 657 24.24 19.33 63.83
N PRO A 658 23.19 18.59 64.18
CA PRO A 658 22.07 19.16 64.92
C PRO A 658 22.48 19.48 66.35
N ASN A 659 21.77 20.43 66.97
CA ASN A 659 21.84 20.63 68.42
C ASN A 659 20.99 19.55 69.09
N THR A 660 21.47 18.94 70.17
CA THR A 660 20.63 18.14 71.07
C THR A 660 19.47 19.02 71.55
N GLN A 661 18.25 18.47 71.54
CA GLN A 661 17.00 19.23 71.64
C GLN A 661 17.03 20.28 72.76
N SER A 662 16.77 21.54 72.41
CA SER A 662 16.78 22.64 73.39
C SER A 662 15.66 22.44 74.40
N ALA A 663 16.01 22.06 75.63
CA ALA A 663 15.08 22.01 76.74
C ALA A 663 14.48 23.40 77.02
N THR A 664 13.22 23.43 77.43
CA THR A 664 12.48 24.67 77.72
C THR A 664 12.21 24.76 79.21
N LEU A 665 12.65 25.85 79.84
CA LEU A 665 12.31 26.20 81.21
C LEU A 665 10.96 26.91 81.22
N ASN A 666 9.94 26.24 81.76
CA ASN A 666 8.65 26.83 82.08
C ASN A 666 8.58 27.18 83.57
N SER A 667 7.74 28.16 83.91
CA SER A 667 7.55 28.60 85.29
C SER A 667 6.09 28.96 85.58
N THR A 668 5.67 28.72 86.81
CA THR A 668 4.39 29.19 87.37
C THR A 668 4.72 30.16 88.51
N VAL A 669 4.12 31.34 88.54
CA VAL A 669 4.43 32.40 89.52
C VAL A 669 3.15 32.91 90.15
N GLU A 670 3.11 32.92 91.48
CA GLU A 670 2.06 33.55 92.28
C GLU A 670 2.65 34.78 92.98
N ASN A 671 1.98 35.91 92.83
CA ASN A 671 2.37 37.19 93.43
C ASN A 671 1.89 37.29 94.88
N VAL A 672 2.42 38.25 95.63
CA VAL A 672 2.09 38.48 97.03
C VAL A 672 0.75 39.21 97.14
N THR A 673 -0.10 38.83 98.12
CA THR A 673 -1.45 39.41 98.27
C THR A 673 -1.38 40.84 98.84
N CYS A 674 -0.77 41.03 100.00
CA CYS A 674 -0.68 42.32 100.69
C CYS A 674 0.76 42.86 100.76
N GLU A 675 0.95 44.16 101.00
CA GLU A 675 2.28 44.82 100.95
C GLU A 675 3.33 44.23 101.90
N ASN A 676 2.90 43.73 103.06
CA ASN A 676 3.75 43.06 104.05
C ASN A 676 3.51 41.53 104.10
N GLY A 677 2.92 40.97 103.04
CA GLY A 677 2.70 39.53 102.89
C GLY A 677 3.98 38.79 102.46
N SER A 678 3.96 37.48 102.65
CA SER A 678 4.97 36.54 102.15
C SER A 678 4.30 35.29 101.59
N ASP A 679 3.23 35.44 100.82
CA ASP A 679 2.42 34.34 100.28
C ASP A 679 2.68 34.05 98.79
N GLY A 680 3.66 34.71 98.18
CA GLY A 680 4.07 34.43 96.81
C GLY A 680 4.80 33.09 96.65
N SER A 681 4.75 32.53 95.44
CA SER A 681 5.36 31.24 95.10
C SER A 681 5.93 31.23 93.68
N ILE A 682 6.92 30.37 93.43
CA ILE A 682 7.48 30.10 92.09
C ILE A 682 7.70 28.59 91.95
N ASP A 683 7.12 27.98 90.91
CA ASP A 683 7.40 26.61 90.47
C ASP A 683 8.14 26.60 89.12
N ILE A 684 9.16 25.76 88.98
CA ILE A 684 9.98 25.61 87.77
C ILE A 684 9.81 24.19 87.21
N ASN A 685 9.53 24.09 85.91
CA ASN A 685 9.42 22.83 85.19
C ASN A 685 10.29 22.84 83.93
N ILE A 686 11.25 21.91 83.84
CA ILE A 686 12.11 21.73 82.66
C ILE A 686 11.51 20.67 81.74
N ILE A 687 11.10 21.09 80.55
CA ILE A 687 10.58 20.21 79.49
C ILE A 687 11.73 19.84 78.55
N ASN A 688 11.90 18.54 78.27
CA ASN A 688 12.91 17.97 77.36
C ASN A 688 14.39 18.20 77.77
N GLY A 689 14.67 18.42 79.06
CA GLY A 689 16.05 18.39 79.60
C GLY A 689 16.47 16.99 80.06
N ASN A 690 17.73 16.83 80.48
CA ASN A 690 18.28 15.55 80.94
C ASN A 690 18.34 15.48 82.48
N PRO A 691 17.34 14.86 83.16
CA PRO A 691 17.36 14.78 84.63
C PRO A 691 18.48 13.85 85.12
N PRO A 692 19.03 14.08 86.34
CA PRO A 692 18.58 15.03 87.37
C PRO A 692 18.87 16.51 87.07
N TYR A 693 18.06 17.38 87.66
CA TYR A 693 18.23 18.84 87.60
C TYR A 693 18.73 19.39 88.94
N ILE A 694 19.68 20.32 88.89
CA ILE A 694 20.23 21.03 90.05
C ILE A 694 19.73 22.48 89.98
N TYR A 695 18.89 22.88 90.93
CA TYR A 695 18.40 24.26 91.05
C TYR A 695 19.29 25.06 92.00
N THR A 696 19.61 26.29 91.61
CA THR A 696 20.35 27.25 92.45
C THR A 696 19.67 28.60 92.39
N TRP A 697 19.02 28.98 93.49
CA TRP A 697 18.33 30.26 93.62
C TRP A 697 19.23 31.34 94.23
N ASN A 698 18.98 32.62 93.90
CA ASN A 698 19.62 33.77 94.56
C ASN A 698 19.30 33.88 96.07
N THR A 699 18.26 33.18 96.54
CA THR A 699 17.91 33.00 97.97
C THR A 699 18.79 31.96 98.68
N GLY A 700 19.47 31.10 97.94
CA GLY A 700 20.18 29.92 98.46
C GLY A 700 19.35 28.62 98.45
N GLU A 701 18.08 28.67 98.03
CA GLU A 701 17.24 27.49 97.89
C GLU A 701 17.69 26.58 96.72
N SER A 702 17.29 25.30 96.78
CA SER A 702 17.66 24.27 95.79
C SER A 702 16.51 23.36 95.31
N ALA A 703 15.27 23.70 95.65
CA ALA A 703 14.07 23.04 95.13
C ALA A 703 13.59 23.67 93.80
N ASN A 704 12.78 22.92 93.03
CA ASN A 704 12.11 23.44 91.84
C ASN A 704 10.92 24.36 92.19
N PHE A 705 10.29 24.11 93.33
CA PHE A 705 9.21 24.91 93.90
C PHE A 705 9.72 25.62 95.15
N ILE A 706 9.52 26.94 95.20
CA ILE A 706 9.78 27.78 96.37
C ILE A 706 8.56 28.62 96.69
N ASP A 707 8.18 28.67 97.97
CA ASP A 707 7.00 29.38 98.47
C ASP A 707 7.35 30.26 99.67
N ASN A 708 6.32 30.84 100.30
CA ASN A 708 6.45 31.75 101.42
C ASN A 708 7.30 33.00 101.09
N LEU A 709 7.21 33.49 99.85
CA LEU A 709 8.06 34.55 99.32
C LEU A 709 7.44 35.95 99.51
N PRO A 710 8.16 36.92 100.10
CA PRO A 710 7.77 38.33 100.05
C PRO A 710 7.94 38.92 98.65
N SER A 711 7.44 40.14 98.42
CA SER A 711 7.61 40.83 97.14
C SER A 711 9.09 41.15 96.90
N GLY A 712 9.61 40.90 95.69
CA GLY A 712 11.02 41.07 95.38
C GLY A 712 11.51 40.28 94.18
N PHE A 713 12.83 40.33 93.96
CA PHE A 713 13.49 39.73 92.81
C PHE A 713 14.09 38.36 93.12
N TYR A 714 13.72 37.36 92.32
CA TYR A 714 14.14 35.97 92.42
C TYR A 714 14.78 35.53 91.12
N ALA A 715 15.91 34.84 91.18
CA ALA A 715 16.60 34.31 90.01
C ALA A 715 17.07 32.88 90.27
N VAL A 716 16.86 32.01 89.29
CA VAL A 716 17.26 30.60 89.32
C VAL A 716 18.24 30.31 88.20
N THR A 717 19.27 29.53 88.51
CA THR A 717 20.08 28.80 87.53
C THR A 717 19.82 27.31 87.72
N VAL A 718 19.41 26.63 86.65
CA VAL A 718 19.14 25.19 86.61
C VAL A 718 20.19 24.52 85.74
N THR A 719 20.85 23.50 86.26
CA THR A 719 21.81 22.68 85.50
C THR A 719 21.30 21.25 85.37
N ASP A 720 21.39 20.65 84.19
CA ASP A 720 20.99 19.25 83.94
C ASP A 720 22.19 18.26 83.96
N ASP A 721 21.93 16.97 83.82
CA ASP A 721 22.94 15.89 83.98
C ASP A 721 24.07 15.95 82.92
N ILE A 722 23.82 16.61 81.78
CA ILE A 722 24.82 16.83 80.72
C ILE A 722 25.48 18.23 80.81
N ASN A 723 25.24 18.96 81.89
CA ASN A 723 25.76 20.30 82.18
C ASN A 723 25.19 21.43 81.29
N CYS A 724 24.00 21.25 80.70
CA CYS A 724 23.28 22.37 80.09
C CYS A 724 22.76 23.31 81.19
N ILE A 725 22.92 24.62 80.99
CA ILE A 725 22.58 25.65 81.97
C ILE A 725 21.41 26.48 81.46
N TYR A 726 20.34 26.53 82.25
CA TYR A 726 19.14 27.34 82.02
C TYR A 726 19.03 28.41 83.10
N THR A 727 18.65 29.64 82.74
CA THR A 727 18.47 30.72 83.71
C THR A 727 17.11 31.40 83.53
N ALA A 728 16.51 31.79 84.65
CA ALA A 728 15.27 32.56 84.67
C ALA A 728 15.24 33.53 85.85
N SER A 729 14.46 34.60 85.73
CA SER A 729 14.29 35.60 86.77
C SER A 729 12.86 36.11 86.84
N PHE A 730 12.39 36.33 88.07
CA PHE A 730 11.02 36.66 88.43
C PHE A 730 11.03 37.86 89.37
N ASN A 731 9.98 38.68 89.31
CA ASN A 731 9.80 39.79 90.23
C ASN A 731 8.40 39.73 90.81
N LEU A 732 8.28 39.20 92.03
CA LEU A 732 7.02 39.11 92.75
C LEU A 732 6.59 40.52 93.17
N VAL A 733 5.40 40.91 92.76
CA VAL A 733 4.77 42.19 93.12
C VAL A 733 3.67 41.99 94.14
N VAL A 734 3.29 43.08 94.81
CA VAL A 734 2.08 43.14 95.64
C VAL A 734 0.87 43.29 94.73
N THR A 735 -0.19 42.53 94.99
CA THR A 735 -1.41 42.55 94.16
C THR A 735 -2.51 43.47 94.69
N SER A 736 -2.69 43.57 96.01
CA SER A 736 -3.66 44.51 96.60
C SER A 736 -3.03 45.85 96.97
N LEU A 737 -3.46 46.89 96.25
CA LEU A 737 -3.18 48.29 96.51
C LEU A 737 -4.49 49.05 96.57
N ILE A 738 -4.57 50.07 97.43
CA ILE A 738 -5.68 51.02 97.49
C ILE A 738 -5.18 52.40 97.08
N ASP A 739 -5.95 53.05 96.21
CA ASP A 739 -5.83 54.46 95.83
C ASP A 739 -7.12 55.18 96.24
N ALA A 740 -7.03 56.39 96.79
CA ALA A 740 -8.17 57.08 97.37
C ALA A 740 -8.02 58.61 97.32
N ASP A 741 -9.10 59.30 96.95
CA ASP A 741 -9.24 60.74 97.11
C ASP A 741 -9.76 61.07 98.52
N THR A 742 -9.24 62.13 99.13
CA THR A 742 -9.71 62.60 100.46
C THR A 742 -10.06 64.09 100.43
N THR A 743 -11.24 64.44 100.94
CA THR A 743 -11.64 65.82 101.24
C THR A 743 -11.64 66.05 102.75
N ILE A 744 -11.07 67.17 103.21
CA ILE A 744 -11.10 67.58 104.62
C ILE A 744 -11.70 68.99 104.71
N ILE A 745 -12.62 69.18 105.66
CA ILE A 745 -13.25 70.46 105.99
C ILE A 745 -12.94 70.76 107.46
N ASP A 746 -12.27 71.89 107.72
CA ASP A 746 -11.96 72.36 109.07
C ASP A 746 -13.19 72.97 109.78
N GLU A 747 -13.13 73.15 111.10
CA GLU A 747 -14.17 73.82 111.88
C GLU A 747 -14.31 75.30 111.45
N SER A 748 -15.54 75.82 111.26
CA SER A 748 -15.75 77.18 110.74
C SER A 748 -15.39 78.28 111.76
N CYS A 749 -15.93 78.19 112.97
CA CYS A 749 -15.61 79.07 114.10
C CYS A 749 -15.26 78.21 115.33
N ILE A 750 -14.32 78.67 116.18
CA ILE A 750 -13.91 77.93 117.37
C ILE A 750 -15.11 77.50 118.24
N GLY A 751 -15.31 76.20 118.39
CA GLY A 751 -16.32 75.57 119.24
C GLY A 751 -17.63 75.17 118.56
N VAL A 752 -17.74 75.34 117.23
CA VAL A 752 -18.92 74.94 116.45
C VAL A 752 -18.93 73.44 116.12
N GLN A 753 -17.77 72.79 116.03
CA GLN A 753 -17.60 71.35 115.76
C GLN A 753 -18.27 70.87 114.46
N ASP A 754 -18.10 71.64 113.38
CA ASP A 754 -18.68 71.39 112.05
C ASP A 754 -17.67 70.86 111.01
N GLY A 755 -16.49 70.41 111.45
CA GLY A 755 -15.49 69.80 110.56
C GLY A 755 -15.95 68.45 110.00
N ALA A 756 -15.35 68.01 108.89
CA ALA A 756 -15.69 66.75 108.22
C ALA A 756 -14.50 66.14 107.44
N ILE A 757 -14.54 64.83 107.25
CA ILE A 757 -13.62 64.07 106.38
C ILE A 757 -14.45 63.18 105.44
N GLU A 758 -14.11 63.19 104.16
CA GLU A 758 -14.66 62.30 103.13
C GLU A 758 -13.50 61.51 102.51
N TYR A 759 -13.53 60.18 102.63
CA TYR A 759 -12.49 59.28 102.12
C TYR A 759 -13.07 58.36 101.05
N ASN A 760 -12.73 58.62 99.78
CA ASN A 760 -13.33 57.95 98.63
C ASN A 760 -12.31 57.07 97.90
N ILE A 761 -12.45 55.75 98.05
CA ILE A 761 -11.56 54.77 97.41
C ILE A 761 -11.81 54.70 95.90
N LEU A 762 -10.79 54.99 95.11
CA LEU A 762 -10.78 54.98 93.65
C LEU A 762 -10.50 53.59 93.07
N ASN A 763 -9.62 52.81 93.72
CA ASN A 763 -9.34 51.43 93.35
C ASN A 763 -8.98 50.56 94.57
N GLY A 764 -9.14 49.24 94.44
CA GLY A 764 -8.92 48.26 95.49
C GLY A 764 -9.92 47.09 95.43
N PHE A 765 -9.75 46.10 96.31
CA PHE A 765 -10.56 44.88 96.34
C PHE A 765 -11.79 45.01 97.28
N SER A 766 -12.92 45.45 96.71
CA SER A 766 -14.21 45.62 97.41
C SER A 766 -14.86 44.27 97.81
N PRO A 767 -15.59 44.17 98.95
CA PRO A 767 -16.01 45.25 99.86
C PRO A 767 -14.91 45.77 100.78
N PHE A 768 -14.98 47.06 101.08
CA PHE A 768 -14.13 47.73 102.07
C PHE A 768 -14.86 47.85 103.41
N GLN A 769 -14.13 47.71 104.51
CA GLN A 769 -14.60 48.00 105.87
C GLN A 769 -13.80 49.15 106.45
N TYR A 770 -14.48 50.23 106.86
CA TYR A 770 -13.86 51.40 107.49
C TYR A 770 -13.96 51.28 109.01
N THR A 771 -12.90 51.62 109.73
CA THR A 771 -12.90 51.77 111.19
C THR A 771 -12.15 53.04 111.57
N TRP A 772 -12.88 54.05 112.04
CA TRP A 772 -12.31 55.32 112.47
C TRP A 772 -11.97 55.32 113.96
N SER A 773 -10.99 56.13 114.38
CA SER A 773 -10.58 56.26 115.79
C SER A 773 -11.66 56.82 116.72
N ASN A 774 -12.67 57.52 116.17
CA ASN A 774 -13.86 57.97 116.90
C ASN A 774 -14.94 56.87 117.05
N GLY A 775 -14.77 55.72 116.38
CA GLY A 775 -15.69 54.57 116.41
C GLY A 775 -16.66 54.49 115.24
N GLU A 776 -16.63 55.43 114.29
CA GLU A 776 -17.46 55.42 113.10
C GLU A 776 -16.98 54.40 112.06
N SER A 777 -17.89 53.96 111.17
CA SER A 777 -17.62 52.90 110.17
C SER A 777 -18.04 53.25 108.73
N GLU A 778 -18.39 54.50 108.47
CA GLU A 778 -18.73 55.00 107.13
C GLU A 778 -17.48 55.59 106.44
N SER A 779 -17.52 55.72 105.11
CA SER A 779 -16.43 56.31 104.32
C SER A 779 -16.30 57.83 104.49
N SER A 780 -17.32 58.49 105.04
CA SER A 780 -17.29 59.91 105.39
C SER A 780 -17.84 60.10 106.80
N ILE A 781 -17.21 61.03 107.54
CA ILE A 781 -17.56 61.40 108.91
C ILE A 781 -17.63 62.93 109.02
N ASP A 782 -18.63 63.44 109.74
CA ASP A 782 -18.89 64.88 109.91
C ASP A 782 -19.09 65.25 111.39
N ASN A 783 -19.42 66.52 111.66
CA ASN A 783 -19.58 67.08 113.01
C ASN A 783 -18.32 66.88 113.90
N LEU A 784 -17.15 67.01 113.29
CA LEU A 784 -15.87 66.74 113.92
C LEU A 784 -15.36 67.96 114.71
N SER A 785 -14.81 67.66 115.89
CA SER A 785 -13.98 68.60 116.65
C SER A 785 -12.57 68.67 116.07
N PRO A 786 -11.84 69.78 116.27
CA PRO A 786 -10.41 69.85 115.94
C PRO A 786 -9.60 68.75 116.64
N GLY A 787 -8.84 67.96 115.87
CA GLY A 787 -8.17 66.76 116.35
C GLY A 787 -7.65 65.85 115.23
N SER A 788 -6.95 64.77 115.61
CA SER A 788 -6.49 63.71 114.70
C SER A 788 -7.47 62.53 114.67
N TYR A 789 -7.73 62.04 113.46
CA TYR A 789 -8.63 60.93 113.16
C TYR A 789 -7.85 59.87 112.37
N LEU A 790 -7.72 58.67 112.94
CA LEU A 790 -7.13 57.52 112.26
C LEU A 790 -8.24 56.73 111.56
N LEU A 791 -7.94 56.21 110.38
CA LEU A 791 -8.80 55.31 109.62
C LEU A 791 -8.03 54.02 109.29
N ASP A 792 -8.55 52.89 109.76
CA ASP A 792 -8.20 51.57 109.25
C ASP A 792 -9.21 51.16 108.18
N VAL A 793 -8.73 50.85 106.98
CA VAL A 793 -9.52 50.25 105.88
C VAL A 793 -9.09 48.80 105.71
N VAL A 794 -10.05 47.87 105.74
CA VAL A 794 -9.81 46.45 105.41
C VAL A 794 -10.51 46.12 104.10
N ASP A 795 -9.77 45.51 103.16
CA ASP A 795 -10.31 45.07 101.88
C ASP A 795 -10.87 43.62 101.91
N SER A 796 -11.40 43.13 100.79
CA SER A 796 -11.96 41.77 100.70
C SER A 796 -10.92 40.64 100.77
N LEU A 797 -9.64 40.96 100.59
CA LEU A 797 -8.52 40.03 100.70
C LEU A 797 -7.94 39.99 102.12
N GLY A 798 -8.40 40.88 103.01
CA GLY A 798 -7.93 41.01 104.39
C GLY A 798 -6.69 41.91 104.54
N CYS A 799 -6.30 42.64 103.50
CA CYS A 799 -5.24 43.64 103.60
C CYS A 799 -5.74 44.87 104.36
N ILE A 800 -4.92 45.39 105.27
CA ILE A 800 -5.25 46.52 106.16
C ILE A 800 -4.42 47.73 105.76
N TYR A 801 -5.09 48.86 105.53
CA TYR A 801 -4.50 50.15 105.13
C TYR A 801 -4.83 51.19 106.20
N GLN A 802 -3.80 51.88 106.73
CA GLN A 802 -3.97 52.85 107.82
C GLN A 802 -3.67 54.27 107.34
N ASN A 803 -4.56 55.22 107.63
CA ASN A 803 -4.40 56.64 107.30
C ASN A 803 -4.64 57.52 108.54
N GLU A 804 -4.03 58.71 108.57
CA GLU A 804 -4.22 59.72 109.62
C GLU A 804 -4.62 61.07 109.00
N PHE A 805 -5.69 61.68 109.50
CA PHE A 805 -6.24 62.94 109.03
C PHE A 805 -6.40 63.92 110.20
N ASN A 806 -6.33 65.23 109.95
CA ASN A 806 -6.38 66.25 110.99
C ASN A 806 -7.41 67.33 110.66
N ILE A 807 -8.26 67.66 111.63
CA ILE A 807 -9.21 68.79 111.60
C ILE A 807 -8.60 69.96 112.40
N LEU A 808 -8.54 71.14 111.80
CA LEU A 808 -8.04 72.37 112.43
C LEU A 808 -9.17 73.17 113.10
N PRO A 809 -8.86 73.97 114.14
CA PRO A 809 -9.83 74.85 114.81
C PRO A 809 -10.15 76.09 113.97
N GLY A 810 -11.39 76.57 114.09
CA GLY A 810 -11.90 77.68 113.29
C GLY A 810 -11.35 79.07 113.63
N ASN A 811 -11.90 80.08 112.95
CA ASN A 811 -11.41 81.47 113.04
C ASN A 811 -11.77 82.16 114.37
N THR A 812 -11.03 83.24 114.70
CA THR A 812 -11.25 84.03 115.93
C THR A 812 -11.06 85.53 115.74
N ILE A 813 -11.86 86.33 116.45
CA ILE A 813 -11.80 87.80 116.46
C ILE A 813 -11.01 88.28 117.68
N ILE A 814 -10.13 89.26 117.49
CA ILE A 814 -9.35 89.95 118.52
C ILE A 814 -9.68 91.44 118.50
N LEU A 815 -9.97 92.02 119.67
CA LEU A 815 -10.31 93.44 119.85
C LEU A 815 -9.22 94.13 120.67
N LEU A 816 -8.60 95.15 120.09
CA LEU A 816 -7.71 96.10 120.75
C LEU A 816 -8.45 97.44 120.88
N ASP A 817 -8.33 98.11 122.03
CA ASP A 817 -9.10 99.31 122.33
C ASP A 817 -8.28 100.44 122.94
N SER A 818 -8.80 101.65 122.82
CA SER A 818 -8.31 102.85 123.49
C SER A 818 -9.50 103.60 124.10
N VAL A 819 -9.48 103.78 125.43
CA VAL A 819 -10.56 104.42 126.19
C VAL A 819 -10.06 105.72 126.81
N THR A 820 -10.56 106.85 126.32
CA THR A 820 -10.29 108.18 126.89
C THR A 820 -11.42 108.54 127.83
N HIS A 821 -11.08 108.87 129.09
CA HIS A 821 -12.04 109.17 130.15
C HIS A 821 -12.33 110.68 130.21
N ASN A 822 -13.34 111.11 130.95
CA ASN A 822 -13.71 112.53 131.05
C ASN A 822 -12.64 113.35 131.80
N ILE A 823 -12.42 114.61 131.38
CA ILE A 823 -11.37 115.48 131.94
C ILE A 823 -11.85 116.25 133.18
N CYS A 824 -13.15 116.49 133.31
CA CYS A 824 -13.79 117.16 134.44
C CYS A 824 -15.16 116.52 134.70
N SER A 825 -15.57 116.44 135.97
CA SER A 825 -16.84 115.77 136.29
C SER A 825 -18.04 116.53 135.72
N GLY A 826 -18.95 115.79 135.08
CA GLY A 826 -20.10 116.31 134.37
C GLY A 826 -19.84 116.77 132.93
N GLU A 827 -18.62 116.62 132.40
CA GLU A 827 -18.35 116.82 130.97
C GLU A 827 -18.65 115.55 130.14
N ASN A 828 -18.63 115.69 128.82
CA ASN A 828 -18.87 114.61 127.87
C ASN A 828 -17.75 114.56 126.83
N ASN A 829 -16.50 114.47 127.27
CA ASN A 829 -15.31 114.46 126.40
C ASN A 829 -14.58 113.11 126.35
N GLY A 830 -15.16 112.06 126.92
CA GLY A 830 -14.68 110.68 126.76
C GLY A 830 -14.89 110.12 125.34
N SER A 831 -14.10 109.11 125.00
CA SER A 831 -14.18 108.37 123.73
C SER A 831 -13.69 106.93 123.87
N ILE A 832 -14.16 106.06 122.97
CA ILE A 832 -13.68 104.68 122.82
C ILE A 832 -13.38 104.42 121.35
N GLU A 833 -12.15 104.00 121.05
CA GLU A 833 -11.72 103.50 119.74
C GLU A 833 -11.43 101.99 119.83
N VAL A 834 -11.84 101.22 118.82
CA VAL A 834 -11.58 99.77 118.75
C VAL A 834 -11.01 99.39 117.38
N VAL A 835 -9.89 98.67 117.39
CA VAL A 835 -9.25 98.07 116.21
C VAL A 835 -9.43 96.55 116.28
N VAL A 836 -9.88 95.96 115.17
CA VAL A 836 -10.20 94.53 115.06
C VAL A 836 -9.12 93.80 114.26
N SER A 837 -8.75 92.60 114.70
CA SER A 837 -7.91 91.65 113.97
C SER A 837 -8.59 90.28 113.94
N GLY A 838 -8.58 89.61 112.78
CA GLY A 838 -9.39 88.42 112.47
C GLY A 838 -9.58 88.29 110.95
N GLN A 839 -10.60 87.55 110.52
CA GLN A 839 -11.02 87.55 109.11
C GLN A 839 -11.96 88.74 108.85
N GLY A 840 -11.71 89.58 107.85
CA GLY A 840 -12.57 90.73 107.53
C GLY A 840 -13.45 90.49 106.29
N PRO A 841 -14.48 91.32 106.02
CA PRO A 841 -14.87 92.54 106.73
C PRO A 841 -15.55 92.30 108.09
N TYR A 842 -15.48 93.31 108.96
CA TYR A 842 -16.15 93.31 110.26
C TYR A 842 -17.34 94.27 110.27
N THR A 843 -18.35 93.95 111.08
CA THR A 843 -19.45 94.85 111.43
C THR A 843 -19.35 95.21 112.91
N PHE A 844 -19.63 96.47 113.25
CA PHE A 844 -19.62 96.99 114.62
C PHE A 844 -21.04 97.36 115.03
N LEU A 845 -21.44 96.99 116.25
CA LEU A 845 -22.70 97.42 116.85
C LEU A 845 -22.48 97.79 118.31
N TRP A 846 -22.56 99.08 118.61
CA TRP A 846 -22.54 99.61 119.97
C TRP A 846 -23.94 99.66 120.58
N ASP A 847 -24.04 99.54 121.90
CA ASP A 847 -25.30 99.70 122.67
C ASP A 847 -25.93 101.11 122.55
N ASN A 848 -25.12 102.14 122.29
CA ASN A 848 -25.57 103.47 121.92
C ASN A 848 -26.08 103.59 120.46
N ASN A 849 -26.14 102.47 119.72
CA ASN A 849 -26.49 102.31 118.30
C ASN A 849 -25.50 102.93 117.30
N SER A 850 -24.26 103.23 117.71
CA SER A 850 -23.18 103.51 116.76
C SER A 850 -22.78 102.24 115.99
N THR A 851 -22.36 102.43 114.74
CA THR A 851 -21.73 101.41 113.89
C THR A 851 -20.29 101.75 113.52
N ASP A 852 -19.74 102.83 114.07
CA ASP A 852 -18.37 103.27 113.83
C ASP A 852 -17.40 102.60 114.82
N SER A 853 -16.16 102.35 114.39
CA SER A 853 -15.11 101.80 115.25
C SER A 853 -14.61 102.78 116.32
N LEU A 854 -15.00 104.06 116.23
CA LEU A 854 -14.69 105.14 117.16
C LEU A 854 -15.98 105.84 117.59
N ILE A 855 -16.25 105.89 118.89
CA ILE A 855 -17.33 106.67 119.49
C ILE A 855 -16.77 107.77 120.39
N ASN A 856 -17.27 109.00 120.23
CA ASN A 856 -16.78 110.20 120.90
C ASN A 856 -17.91 110.95 121.62
N ASN A 857 -17.52 111.91 122.46
CA ASN A 857 -18.40 112.77 123.26
C ASN A 857 -19.23 112.01 124.32
N LEU A 858 -18.63 110.96 124.89
CA LEU A 858 -19.25 110.08 125.86
C LEU A 858 -19.27 110.72 127.24
N THR A 859 -20.40 110.60 127.94
CA THR A 859 -20.48 110.85 129.39
C THR A 859 -20.00 109.62 130.17
N SER A 860 -19.70 109.77 131.46
CA SER A 860 -19.41 108.61 132.29
C SER A 860 -20.55 107.57 132.27
N GLY A 861 -20.18 106.30 132.13
CA GLY A 861 -21.08 105.17 131.89
C GLY A 861 -20.37 103.96 131.28
N LEU A 862 -21.09 102.84 131.21
CA LEU A 862 -20.65 101.61 130.55
C LEU A 862 -21.17 101.61 129.09
N TYR A 863 -20.34 101.13 128.16
CA TYR A 863 -20.64 101.00 126.74
C TYR A 863 -20.22 99.61 126.24
N SER A 864 -21.10 98.92 125.52
CA SER A 864 -20.87 97.58 124.98
C SER A 864 -20.80 97.58 123.45
N LEU A 865 -19.82 96.83 122.89
CA LEU A 865 -19.62 96.62 121.47
C LEU A 865 -19.75 95.13 121.13
N THR A 866 -20.54 94.82 120.10
CA THR A 866 -20.46 93.55 119.37
C THR A 866 -19.71 93.76 118.05
N VAL A 867 -18.76 92.88 117.75
CA VAL A 867 -18.08 92.79 116.45
C VAL A 867 -18.32 91.42 115.84
N THR A 868 -18.79 91.38 114.59
CA THR A 868 -19.02 90.15 113.81
C THR A 868 -18.22 90.18 112.52
N ASP A 869 -17.59 89.07 112.15
CA ASP A 869 -16.82 88.90 110.91
C ASP A 869 -17.65 88.34 109.74
N ILE A 870 -16.97 88.03 108.63
CA ILE A 870 -17.56 87.54 107.38
C ILE A 870 -18.04 86.08 107.46
N ASP A 871 -17.42 85.25 108.31
CA ASP A 871 -17.84 83.86 108.56
C ASP A 871 -19.03 83.81 109.55
N GLY A 872 -19.40 84.97 110.12
CA GLY A 872 -20.48 85.10 111.10
C GLY A 872 -20.03 84.83 112.54
N CYS A 873 -18.74 84.58 112.78
CA CYS A 873 -18.19 84.51 114.13
C CYS A 873 -18.30 85.91 114.78
N PHE A 874 -18.61 85.99 116.09
CA PHE A 874 -18.80 87.28 116.77
C PHE A 874 -18.15 87.35 118.16
N LYS A 875 -17.85 88.56 118.59
CA LYS A 875 -17.23 88.87 119.88
C LYS A 875 -17.81 90.12 120.51
N ILE A 876 -18.14 90.04 121.80
CA ILE A 876 -18.72 91.14 122.58
C ILE A 876 -17.68 91.63 123.59
N LYS A 877 -17.58 92.95 123.78
CA LYS A 877 -16.71 93.58 124.78
C LYS A 877 -17.34 94.85 125.36
N GLU A 878 -17.21 95.02 126.67
CA GLU A 878 -17.68 96.18 127.42
C GLU A 878 -16.52 97.11 127.80
N PHE A 879 -16.80 98.40 127.89
CA PHE A 879 -15.86 99.49 128.19
C PHE A 879 -16.52 100.47 129.16
N GLN A 880 -15.72 101.12 129.99
CA GLN A 880 -16.17 102.05 131.03
C GLN A 880 -15.56 103.44 130.81
N ILE A 881 -16.37 104.49 130.91
CA ILE A 881 -15.94 105.90 130.93
C ILE A 881 -16.21 106.44 132.34
N ASP A 882 -15.19 107.05 132.97
CA ASP A 882 -15.30 107.63 134.31
C ASP A 882 -15.04 109.15 134.31
N ASP A 883 -15.55 109.82 135.36
CA ASP A 883 -15.26 111.21 135.73
C ASP A 883 -14.12 111.27 136.77
N PRO A 884 -13.33 112.37 136.85
CA PRO A 884 -12.23 112.50 137.83
C PRO A 884 -12.67 113.04 139.21
N ASP A 885 -11.94 112.62 140.25
CA ASP A 885 -12.23 112.91 141.66
C ASP A 885 -12.18 114.42 142.06
N PRO A 886 -13.02 114.88 143.01
CA PRO A 886 -13.06 116.29 143.46
C PRO A 886 -11.97 116.68 144.49
N ILE A 887 -11.46 117.92 144.38
CA ILE A 887 -10.36 118.47 145.19
C ILE A 887 -10.85 119.09 146.52
N THR A 888 -10.08 118.91 147.61
CA THR A 888 -10.30 119.57 148.93
C THR A 888 -9.03 120.27 149.45
N ASN A 889 -9.16 121.35 150.22
CA ASN A 889 -8.02 122.20 150.65
C ASN A 889 -8.31 122.99 151.96
N ASN A 890 -7.34 123.13 152.87
CA ASN A 890 -7.36 124.08 154.01
C ASN A 890 -5.96 124.21 154.68
N ILE A 891 -5.68 125.35 155.34
CA ILE A 891 -4.31 125.87 155.66
C ILE A 891 -4.02 125.94 157.18
N GLU A 892 -2.74 125.86 157.56
CA GLU A 892 -2.14 125.95 158.93
C GLU A 892 -2.30 127.31 159.66
N ILE A 893 -2.15 127.29 161.01
CA ILE A 893 -1.36 128.27 161.82
C ILE A 893 -0.72 127.50 163.01
N ILE A 894 0.43 127.98 163.53
CA ILE A 894 1.22 127.52 164.71
C ILE A 894 0.36 126.98 165.86
#